data_AF-A0A0M9WD66-F1
#
_entry.id   AF-A0A0M9WD66-F1
#
_cell.length_a   1.000
_cell.length_b   1.000
_cell.length_c   1.000
_cell.angle_alpha   90.00
_cell.angle_beta   90.00
_cell.angle_gamma   90.00
#
_symmetry.space_group_name_H-M   'P 1'
#
loop_
_entity.id
_entity.type
_entity.pdbx_description
1 polymer ?
#
loop_
_entity_poly.entity_id
_entity_poly.type
_entity_poly.pdbx_seq_one_letter_code
_entity_poly.pdbx_strand_id
1 'polypeptide(L)'
;MERHKVSSLIQAVREKYFGVSWSTVFTVVVLVCITTRIISGFQSRRERDPSKSQTVRLAPYWFPWIGHGPAFLWNHVTFFTRTRESMNEPVFGIYIRGVKQNAVASPSMMKTVLSVKAATPHNQVLDQALQNVFGDRSLIRNLDLDRHQGVSDQASTILNEGAFVTEASSTITRLVQREMPNLVSFCRSIVDQYPWERGTSGVELPEDGDQTVCEANLFALVSNFIGHVTSTFLMGEAFVENFPNLAEDLGRLDDCFVTLFAGTPRWAPHPAASAGHAASDRLRHIFSVFHRAFTAWDDGIDAGIELRDLDDVSELVKDRMRTFRKLELSPGASAAGHLSLYYDLIEHTTKITFWTITHLFAEPSLLDQVRKEIAPYVVASRPTREETGFPFDEPPRLSLDIEKVLTSCPLFRACYYETVRLHSAGISFKKLASDVTLSESAEEAAYGLTEPRTYKVAKGEDIIVPHGAHYHDARYFSNPEQYDPLRFLVTDPETGKQVADSSILAPFADGLYGSTNNGFTERAILTFTAGIVALWDIEPTSGKFLSVPGHKTSWGAFRPTKKLRSFFVELLFKSKKSRKHNKMDEQNPNGDYDLTTPITSTSGLRQGLTSYGDAHFSLFLRKVFIKALGYSEDALSRPIVGIINTFSGFNPCHANVPQLIEAAKRGVQLNGGLAIEFPTISVAESFSHPTSMFLRNLMSMDTEEMIRAQPLDACIMIGGCDKTVPAQLMGGISANKPILPLITGPMMPGSHRGQRIGACTDCRNNWAAFRAGEIDVEEISAINEELAPTIGTCGVMGTASTMACVTAALGMMPLRGATAPAVSSARLRIAEETGANAVAIANSKRKPQEILTKESFWNAITVLQAIGGSTNAVVHLLAITNRHPELQGVITLDTIEEIGRKTPLLIDLKPSGDNYMNDFHNAGGMMALLQVLRPLLHLSAVTISGQTLGEVLDTSQSKQLSFSQQIIRPMSDPLFPASSLAVLRGNLAPDGAVLKASASKYRHLLSHTGPAVVFENSADLARRIDDPNLVVTKDSVLVLKNIGPVGNPGMPEAGLIPIPKKLAEEGVKDMLRLSDGRMSGTAGGTIILHISPEAALPESPFGLVETGDLIICDIETRKLHLEVSEAVLQTRIERRRQSLAGERQARKQRRGYRGLYERSVNQAQEGADFDFLTAGGAST
;
A
#
# COMPACT_ATOMS: atom_id res chain seq x y z
N MET A 1 -15.67 25.11 15.82
CA MET A 1 -14.81 24.27 16.67
C MET A 1 -13.44 24.94 16.77
N GLU A 2 -13.17 25.54 17.93
CA GLU A 2 -11.92 26.23 18.22
C GLU A 2 -10.73 25.26 18.28
N ARG A 3 -9.58 25.71 17.76
CA ARG A 3 -8.31 24.98 17.80
C ARG A 3 -7.78 24.96 19.24
N HIS A 4 -7.66 23.79 19.84
CA HIS A 4 -6.92 23.61 21.09
C HIS A 4 -5.44 24.01 20.91
N LYS A 5 -5.03 25.09 21.58
CA LYS A 5 -3.62 25.36 21.89
C LYS A 5 -3.13 24.28 22.84
N VAL A 6 -2.29 23.37 22.35
CA VAL A 6 -1.54 22.44 23.20
C VAL A 6 -0.53 23.28 23.99
N SER A 7 -0.82 23.56 25.26
CA SER A 7 0.20 24.02 26.19
C SER A 7 1.17 22.85 26.41
N SER A 8 2.47 23.11 26.27
CA SER A 8 3.48 22.08 26.50
C SER A 8 3.38 21.60 27.95
N LEU A 9 3.59 20.31 28.21
CA LEU A 9 3.64 19.72 29.55
C LEU A 9 4.55 20.52 30.52
N ILE A 10 5.60 21.14 29.96
CA ILE A 10 6.55 22.02 30.67
C ILE A 10 5.85 23.28 31.20
N GLN A 11 4.91 23.85 30.45
CA GLN A 11 4.13 25.01 30.85
C GLN A 11 3.15 24.66 31.98
N ALA A 12 2.51 23.48 31.90
CA ALA A 12 1.62 22.98 32.95
C ALA A 12 2.35 22.66 34.27
N VAL A 13 3.56 22.10 34.21
CA VAL A 13 4.38 21.84 35.42
C VAL A 13 4.89 23.15 36.04
N ARG A 14 5.22 24.15 35.23
CA ARG A 14 5.71 25.45 35.69
C ARG A 14 4.64 26.27 36.41
N GLU A 15 3.44 26.34 35.84
CA GLU A 15 2.30 27.06 36.43
C GLU A 15 1.84 26.41 37.74
N LYS A 16 1.98 25.08 37.85
CA LYS A 16 1.51 24.34 39.03
C LYS A 16 2.51 24.28 40.19
N TYR A 17 3.82 24.42 39.95
CA TYR A 17 4.82 24.11 40.98
C TYR A 17 5.91 25.14 41.27
N PHE A 18 6.29 26.04 40.35
CA PHE A 18 7.55 26.77 40.55
C PHE A 18 7.52 28.29 40.46
N GLY A 19 6.53 28.98 39.88
CA GLY A 19 6.44 30.46 39.95
C GLY A 19 7.67 31.26 39.43
N VAL A 20 8.68 30.60 38.85
CA VAL A 20 9.96 31.20 38.45
C VAL A 20 9.94 31.56 36.95
N SER A 21 10.54 32.69 36.57
CA SER A 21 10.69 33.10 35.17
C SER A 21 11.79 32.29 34.46
N TRP A 22 11.67 32.12 33.13
CA TRP A 22 12.72 31.48 32.32
C TRP A 22 14.07 32.19 32.43
N SER A 23 14.07 33.51 32.62
CA SER A 23 15.28 34.30 32.85
C SER A 23 15.99 33.90 34.15
N THR A 24 15.26 33.65 35.24
CA THR A 24 15.84 33.23 36.52
C THR A 24 16.38 31.80 36.43
N VAL A 25 15.65 30.87 35.80
CA VAL A 25 16.13 29.49 35.57
C VAL A 25 17.42 29.50 34.74
N PHE A 26 17.44 30.27 33.65
CA PHE A 26 18.62 30.39 32.79
C PHE A 26 19.81 30.99 33.55
N THR A 27 19.59 32.03 34.36
CA THR A 27 20.64 32.67 35.17
C THR A 27 21.23 31.70 36.20
N VAL A 28 20.39 30.93 36.90
CA VAL A 28 20.84 29.90 37.84
C VAL A 28 21.66 28.82 37.14
N VAL A 29 21.21 28.33 35.98
CA VAL A 29 21.93 27.31 35.19
C VAL A 29 23.30 27.83 34.74
N VAL A 30 23.37 29.07 34.23
CA VAL A 30 24.64 29.69 33.81
C VAL A 30 25.59 29.85 35.00
N LEU A 31 25.10 30.33 36.14
CA LEU A 31 25.93 30.55 37.34
C LEU A 31 26.45 29.23 37.92
N VAL A 32 25.63 28.17 37.90
CA VAL A 32 26.03 26.80 38.25
C VAL A 32 27.10 26.28 37.29
N CYS A 33 26.98 26.51 35.98
CA CYS A 33 27.99 26.08 35.00
C CYS A 33 29.33 26.81 35.18
N ILE A 34 29.30 28.13 35.40
CA ILE A 34 30.51 28.94 35.67
C ILE A 34 31.18 28.48 36.95
N THR A 35 30.41 28.30 38.03
CA THR A 35 30.92 27.82 39.33
C THR A 35 31.55 26.43 39.19
N THR A 36 30.89 25.52 38.47
CA THR A 36 31.43 24.18 38.18
C THR A 36 32.74 24.25 37.39
N ARG A 37 32.83 25.13 36.39
CA ARG A 37 34.05 25.32 35.59
C ARG A 37 35.22 25.87 36.40
N ILE A 38 34.94 26.76 37.35
CA ILE A 38 35.93 27.33 38.27
C ILE A 38 36.40 26.24 39.25
N ILE A 39 35.49 25.53 39.92
CA ILE A 39 35.81 24.47 40.89
C ILE A 39 36.60 23.34 40.22
N SER A 40 36.12 22.81 39.10
CA SER A 40 36.82 21.76 38.36
C SER A 40 38.17 22.25 37.81
N GLY A 41 38.26 23.53 37.43
CA GLY A 41 39.51 24.19 37.05
C GLY A 41 40.54 24.22 38.18
N PHE A 42 40.13 24.51 39.42
CA PHE A 42 41.02 24.45 40.58
C PHE A 42 41.43 23.01 40.93
N GLN A 43 40.50 22.06 40.89
CA GLN A 43 40.78 20.63 41.11
C GLN A 43 41.79 20.07 40.08
N SER A 44 41.78 20.62 38.86
CA SER A 44 42.71 20.27 37.81
C SER A 44 44.13 20.79 38.07
N ARG A 45 44.37 21.81 38.90
CA ARG A 45 45.67 22.52 39.08
C ARG A 45 46.58 22.00 40.20
N ARG A 46 46.36 20.79 40.75
CA ARG A 46 47.16 20.27 41.88
C ARG A 46 48.67 20.17 41.53
N GLU A 47 49.54 20.57 42.47
CA GLU A 47 50.99 20.75 42.31
C GLU A 47 51.75 19.48 41.87
N ARG A 48 52.82 19.68 41.09
CA ARG A 48 53.62 18.65 40.40
C ARG A 48 54.84 18.27 41.23
N ASP A 49 54.97 17.00 41.62
CA ASP A 49 56.20 16.42 42.19
C ASP A 49 56.80 15.46 41.14
N PRO A 50 57.91 15.81 40.46
CA PRO A 50 58.53 14.97 39.43
C PRO A 50 59.09 13.65 39.96
N SER A 51 59.30 13.51 41.27
CA SER A 51 60.00 12.37 41.88
C SER A 51 59.09 11.21 42.31
N LYS A 52 57.77 11.30 42.09
CA LYS A 52 56.77 10.32 42.54
C LYS A 52 55.81 9.88 41.43
N SER A 53 55.27 8.66 41.56
CA SER A 53 54.21 8.16 40.69
C SER A 53 53.00 9.10 40.71
N GLN A 54 52.60 9.58 39.54
CA GLN A 54 51.58 10.62 39.42
C GLN A 54 50.17 10.04 39.55
N THR A 55 49.26 10.82 40.15
CA THR A 55 47.82 10.51 40.18
C THR A 55 47.14 11.17 38.99
N VAL A 56 46.20 10.48 38.34
CA VAL A 56 45.55 10.96 37.12
C VAL A 56 44.69 12.20 37.41
N ARG A 57 45.03 13.35 36.81
CA ARG A 57 44.34 14.63 36.99
C ARG A 57 43.03 14.69 36.23
N LEU A 58 41.98 15.25 36.85
CA LEU A 58 40.70 15.46 36.19
C LEU A 58 40.74 16.71 35.29
N ALA A 59 40.31 16.56 34.04
CA ALA A 59 40.13 17.68 33.12
C ALA A 59 38.96 18.57 33.59
N PRO A 60 39.04 19.89 33.38
CA PRO A 60 37.99 20.81 33.79
C PRO A 60 36.72 20.69 32.93
N TYR A 61 35.55 20.80 33.56
CA TYR A 61 34.25 20.65 32.89
C TYR A 61 33.24 21.71 33.32
N TRP A 62 32.25 21.95 32.45
CA TRP A 62 31.24 22.99 32.63
C TRP A 62 29.95 22.49 33.30
N PHE A 63 29.59 21.22 33.10
CA PHE A 63 28.27 20.71 33.51
C PHE A 63 28.39 19.79 34.74
N PRO A 64 27.85 20.17 35.91
CA PRO A 64 28.14 19.47 37.17
C PRO A 64 27.69 18.00 37.21
N TRP A 65 26.57 17.66 36.57
CA TRP A 65 26.03 16.28 36.60
C TRP A 65 26.33 15.46 35.35
N ILE A 66 26.61 16.12 34.22
CA ILE A 66 26.83 15.46 32.92
C ILE A 66 28.35 15.39 32.61
N GLY A 67 29.15 16.29 33.20
CA GLY A 67 30.58 16.36 33.04
C GLY A 67 30.99 16.75 31.61
N HIS A 68 31.90 15.95 31.05
CA HIS A 68 32.42 16.03 29.69
C HIS A 68 31.51 15.34 28.66
N GLY A 69 30.40 14.72 29.10
CA GLY A 69 29.48 13.97 28.26
C GLY A 69 29.08 14.67 26.94
N PRO A 70 28.68 15.95 26.94
CA PRO A 70 28.29 16.63 25.70
C PRO A 70 29.45 16.81 24.72
N ALA A 71 30.65 17.14 25.21
CA ALA A 71 31.84 17.34 24.38
C ALA A 71 32.35 15.99 23.82
N PHE A 72 32.35 14.96 24.67
CA PHE A 72 32.63 13.58 24.29
C PHE A 72 31.66 13.11 23.18
N LEU A 73 30.36 13.35 23.33
CA LEU A 73 29.36 12.92 22.37
C LEU A 73 29.35 13.71 21.06
N TRP A 74 29.86 14.94 21.06
CA TRP A 74 29.88 15.77 19.86
C TRP A 74 30.98 15.36 18.87
N ASN A 75 32.20 15.17 19.37
CA ASN A 75 33.34 14.64 18.60
C ASN A 75 34.43 14.19 19.59
N HIS A 76 34.40 12.91 19.97
CA HIS A 76 35.32 12.39 20.97
C HIS A 76 36.78 12.40 20.50
N VAL A 77 37.05 12.15 19.21
CA VAL A 77 38.42 12.19 18.66
C VAL A 77 39.02 13.59 18.84
N THR A 78 38.29 14.64 18.43
CA THR A 78 38.70 16.04 18.61
C THR A 78 38.76 16.41 20.10
N PHE A 79 37.81 15.95 20.90
CA PHE A 79 37.76 16.20 22.33
C PHE A 79 38.97 15.61 23.05
N PHE A 80 39.32 14.35 22.81
CA PHE A 80 40.49 13.71 23.43
C PHE A 80 41.79 14.35 22.96
N THR A 81 41.91 14.66 21.66
CA THR A 81 43.09 15.34 21.09
C THR A 81 43.30 16.70 21.75
N ARG A 82 42.28 17.58 21.75
CA ARG A 82 42.35 18.91 22.38
C ARG A 82 42.54 18.84 23.88
N THR A 83 41.93 17.86 24.55
CA THR A 83 42.07 17.70 26.01
C THR A 83 43.50 17.30 26.35
N ARG A 84 44.08 16.33 25.64
CA ARG A 84 45.49 15.91 25.77
C ARG A 84 46.43 17.08 25.59
N GLU A 85 46.23 17.89 24.55
CA GLU A 85 47.03 19.08 24.26
C GLU A 85 46.88 20.14 25.36
N SER A 86 45.65 20.45 25.78
CA SER A 86 45.38 21.48 26.80
C SER A 86 45.88 21.12 28.19
N MET A 87 45.81 19.84 28.56
CA MET A 87 46.29 19.32 29.84
C MET A 87 47.81 19.10 29.81
N ASN A 88 48.38 18.91 28.62
CA ASN A 88 49.75 18.47 28.38
C ASN A 88 50.09 17.18 29.17
N GLU A 89 49.16 16.20 29.17
CA GLU A 89 49.31 14.91 29.86
C GLU A 89 48.92 13.73 28.97
N PRO A 90 49.67 12.60 29.02
CA PRO A 90 49.33 11.38 28.28
C PRO A 90 48.18 10.58 28.91
N VAL A 91 47.94 10.76 30.20
CA VAL A 91 46.84 10.15 30.95
C VAL A 91 46.10 11.24 31.71
N PHE A 92 44.81 11.38 31.45
CA PHE A 92 43.97 12.39 32.10
C PHE A 92 42.58 11.84 32.39
N GLY A 93 42.01 12.27 33.51
CA GLY A 93 40.67 11.91 33.93
C GLY A 93 39.65 12.75 33.18
N ILE A 94 38.60 12.13 32.70
CA ILE A 94 37.37 12.80 32.27
C ILE A 94 36.22 12.33 33.17
N TYR A 95 35.20 13.16 33.26
CA TYR A 95 34.00 12.90 34.07
C TYR A 95 32.81 12.72 33.15
N ILE A 96 32.13 11.58 33.18
CA ILE A 96 30.91 11.32 32.39
C ILE A 96 29.84 10.81 33.36
N ARG A 97 28.77 11.60 33.54
CA ARG A 97 27.55 11.24 34.31
C ARG A 97 27.80 10.55 35.66
N GLY A 98 28.63 11.12 36.53
CA GLY A 98 28.86 10.57 37.86
C GLY A 98 30.19 9.82 38.03
N VAL A 99 30.81 9.40 36.92
CA VAL A 99 31.95 8.47 36.93
C VAL A 99 33.20 9.15 36.36
N LYS A 100 34.33 8.99 37.06
CA LYS A 100 35.66 9.37 36.55
C LYS A 100 36.19 8.24 35.67
N GLN A 101 36.60 8.58 34.46
CA GLN A 101 37.20 7.70 33.48
C GLN A 101 38.61 8.19 33.17
N ASN A 102 39.62 7.32 33.26
CA ASN A 102 40.99 7.70 32.94
C ASN A 102 41.25 7.46 31.44
N ALA A 103 41.35 8.54 30.67
CA ALA A 103 41.70 8.48 29.26
C ALA A 103 43.21 8.31 29.09
N VAL A 104 43.62 7.28 28.35
CA VAL A 104 45.03 6.96 28.07
C VAL A 104 45.30 7.19 26.60
N ALA A 105 46.06 8.23 26.26
CA ALA A 105 46.26 8.69 24.88
C ALA A 105 47.72 8.54 24.39
N SER A 106 48.60 7.92 25.17
CA SER A 106 49.97 7.55 24.76
C SER A 106 50.00 6.14 24.19
N PRO A 107 50.57 5.90 22.99
CA PRO A 107 50.60 4.58 22.34
C PRO A 107 51.22 3.47 23.18
N SER A 108 52.38 3.70 23.82
CA SER A 108 53.03 2.69 24.70
C SER A 108 52.16 2.31 25.90
N MET A 109 51.50 3.30 26.52
CA MET A 109 50.57 3.09 27.63
C MET A 109 49.29 2.41 27.17
N MET A 110 48.76 2.78 26.00
CA MET A 110 47.60 2.16 25.37
C MET A 110 47.87 0.67 25.11
N LYS A 111 49.02 0.30 24.52
CA LYS A 111 49.44 -1.10 24.34
C LYS A 111 49.47 -1.87 25.67
N THR A 112 50.02 -1.25 26.72
CA THR A 112 50.02 -1.82 28.07
C THR A 112 48.60 -2.07 28.56
N VAL A 113 47.71 -1.08 28.50
CA VAL A 113 46.30 -1.23 28.89
C VAL A 113 45.59 -2.31 28.07
N LEU A 114 45.82 -2.38 26.76
CA LEU A 114 45.19 -3.36 25.88
C LEU A 114 45.63 -4.79 26.21
N SER A 115 46.89 -4.98 26.63
CA SER A 115 47.45 -6.28 27.03
C SER A 115 46.98 -6.80 28.41
N VAL A 116 46.51 -5.93 29.30
CA VAL A 116 46.10 -6.31 30.67
C VAL A 116 44.70 -6.92 30.69
N LYS A 117 44.47 -7.97 31.49
CA LYS A 117 43.12 -8.56 31.66
C LYS A 117 42.14 -7.58 32.31
N ALA A 118 40.91 -7.51 31.80
CA ALA A 118 39.84 -6.70 32.37
C ALA A 118 39.28 -7.34 33.66
N ALA A 119 38.84 -6.53 34.63
CA ALA A 119 38.17 -6.99 35.85
C ALA A 119 36.74 -7.47 35.59
N THR A 120 36.08 -6.78 34.66
CA THR A 120 34.74 -7.01 34.15
C THR A 120 34.74 -6.62 32.67
N PRO A 121 34.00 -7.34 31.80
CA PRO A 121 33.90 -7.00 30.38
C PRO A 121 33.12 -5.69 30.13
N HIS A 122 32.35 -5.20 31.11
CA HIS A 122 31.53 -4.00 30.98
C HIS A 122 32.06 -2.82 31.81
N ASN A 123 32.07 -1.65 31.17
CA ASN A 123 32.17 -0.33 31.80
C ASN A 123 30.76 0.28 31.80
N GLN A 124 30.39 1.02 32.84
CA GLN A 124 29.07 1.64 33.03
C GLN A 124 28.60 2.48 31.82
N VAL A 125 29.53 2.97 31.00
CA VAL A 125 29.27 3.71 29.75
C VAL A 125 28.71 2.79 28.64
N LEU A 126 29.19 1.55 28.53
CA LEU A 126 28.73 0.56 27.56
C LEU A 126 27.34 0.01 27.93
N ASP A 127 27.12 -0.28 29.21
CA ASP A 127 25.80 -0.66 29.75
C ASP A 127 24.74 0.39 29.41
N GLN A 128 25.14 1.66 29.47
CA GLN A 128 24.26 2.78 29.14
C GLN A 128 23.94 2.85 27.64
N ALA A 129 24.86 2.46 26.77
CA ALA A 129 24.59 2.32 25.33
C ALA A 129 23.56 1.21 25.07
N LEU A 130 23.78 0.03 25.66
CA LEU A 130 22.87 -1.13 25.57
C LEU A 130 21.47 -0.79 26.08
N GLN A 131 21.38 -0.08 27.19
CA GLN A 131 20.11 0.33 27.77
C GLN A 131 19.38 1.41 26.95
N ASN A 132 20.07 2.50 26.61
CA ASN A 132 19.41 3.68 26.08
C ASN A 132 19.20 3.62 24.55
N VAL A 133 20.10 2.94 23.83
CA VAL A 133 20.03 2.83 22.36
C VAL A 133 19.28 1.55 21.97
N PHE A 134 19.65 0.41 22.56
CA PHE A 134 19.15 -0.91 22.19
C PHE A 134 18.06 -1.44 23.12
N GLY A 135 17.68 -0.69 24.15
CA GLY A 135 16.50 -0.96 24.97
C GLY A 135 16.61 -2.15 25.92
N ASP A 136 17.82 -2.56 26.32
CA ASP A 136 18.03 -3.61 27.33
C ASP A 136 17.62 -3.10 28.73
N ARG A 137 16.51 -3.62 29.28
CA ARG A 137 15.88 -3.09 30.50
C ARG A 137 15.96 -3.96 31.76
N SER A 138 16.22 -5.28 31.71
CA SER A 138 16.11 -6.06 32.97
C SER A 138 16.58 -7.52 33.05
N LEU A 139 17.12 -8.18 32.01
CA LEU A 139 17.46 -9.63 32.13
C LEU A 139 18.92 -9.97 31.79
N ILE A 140 19.49 -9.43 30.72
CA ILE A 140 20.88 -9.70 30.34
C ILE A 140 21.86 -9.16 31.40
N ARG A 141 21.58 -7.97 31.93
CA ARG A 141 22.36 -7.30 32.98
C ARG A 141 22.40 -8.03 34.34
N ASN A 142 21.41 -8.88 34.63
CA ASN A 142 21.27 -9.61 35.90
C ASN A 142 21.71 -11.08 35.80
N LEU A 143 22.16 -11.53 34.62
CA LEU A 143 22.86 -12.80 34.50
C LEU A 143 24.16 -12.75 35.31
N ASP A 144 24.56 -13.88 35.89
CA ASP A 144 25.88 -14.02 36.50
C ASP A 144 26.97 -13.56 35.51
N LEU A 145 27.98 -12.83 36.00
CA LEU A 145 28.99 -12.16 35.17
C LEU A 145 29.67 -13.13 34.19
N ASP A 146 29.90 -14.37 34.64
CA ASP A 146 30.51 -15.45 33.85
C ASP A 146 29.62 -15.91 32.68
N ARG A 147 28.29 -15.84 32.82
CA ARG A 147 27.32 -16.28 31.81
C ARG A 147 27.11 -15.25 30.69
N HIS A 148 27.10 -13.97 31.03
CA HIS A 148 27.05 -12.90 30.04
C HIS A 148 28.36 -12.81 29.24
N GLN A 149 29.50 -12.99 29.92
CA GLN A 149 30.82 -12.99 29.29
C GLN A 149 30.93 -14.09 28.21
N GLY A 150 30.38 -15.27 28.48
CA GLY A 150 30.29 -16.36 27.50
C GLY A 150 29.63 -15.96 26.17
N VAL A 151 28.62 -15.08 26.14
CA VAL A 151 27.91 -14.72 24.89
C VAL A 151 28.67 -13.70 24.04
N SER A 152 29.39 -12.77 24.68
CA SER A 152 30.19 -11.77 23.96
C SER A 152 31.51 -12.39 23.48
N ASP A 153 32.19 -13.13 24.36
CA ASP A 153 33.47 -13.78 24.05
C ASP A 153 33.30 -14.90 23.01
N GLN A 154 32.17 -15.64 23.04
CA GLN A 154 31.84 -16.63 22.01
C GLN A 154 31.63 -15.98 20.64
N ALA A 155 30.93 -14.84 20.56
CA ALA A 155 30.77 -14.13 19.29
C ALA A 155 32.11 -13.62 18.74
N SER A 156 32.98 -13.09 19.61
CA SER A 156 34.34 -12.70 19.24
C SER A 156 35.14 -13.88 18.69
N THR A 157 35.03 -15.02 19.36
CA THR A 157 35.80 -16.22 19.03
C THR A 157 35.35 -16.75 17.68
N ILE A 158 34.04 -16.95 17.46
CA ILE A 158 33.47 -17.42 16.19
C ILE A 158 33.86 -16.49 15.03
N LEU A 159 33.77 -15.16 15.20
CA LEU A 159 34.13 -14.20 14.15
C LEU A 159 35.62 -14.22 13.76
N ASN A 160 36.48 -14.84 14.57
CA ASN A 160 37.90 -15.03 14.31
C ASN A 160 38.29 -16.49 14.07
N GLU A 161 37.34 -17.43 14.15
CA GLU A 161 37.58 -18.85 13.87
C GLU A 161 37.79 -19.05 12.36
N GLY A 162 38.90 -19.67 11.97
CA GLY A 162 39.26 -19.82 10.55
C GLY A 162 38.20 -20.55 9.72
N ALA A 163 37.48 -21.52 10.30
CA ALA A 163 36.40 -22.24 9.61
C ALA A 163 35.20 -21.33 9.32
N PHE A 164 34.70 -20.62 10.35
CA PHE A 164 33.61 -19.67 10.19
C PHE A 164 33.98 -18.53 9.23
N VAL A 165 35.17 -17.95 9.39
CA VAL A 165 35.64 -16.86 8.53
C VAL A 165 35.67 -17.29 7.06
N THR A 166 36.15 -18.50 6.78
CA THR A 166 36.21 -19.03 5.40
C THR A 166 34.81 -19.22 4.82
N GLU A 167 33.91 -19.85 5.58
CA GLU A 167 32.52 -20.10 5.16
C GLU A 167 31.76 -18.80 4.96
N ALA A 168 31.80 -17.90 5.94
CA ALA A 168 31.15 -16.61 5.91
C ALA A 168 31.65 -15.74 4.75
N SER A 169 32.97 -15.77 4.48
CA SER A 169 33.57 -15.07 3.33
C SER A 169 33.08 -15.65 2.00
N SER A 170 32.96 -16.97 1.88
CA SER A 170 32.44 -17.63 0.68
C SER A 170 30.96 -17.27 0.44
N THR A 171 30.15 -17.28 1.49
CA THR A 171 28.72 -16.94 1.40
C THR A 171 28.51 -15.48 1.05
N ILE A 172 29.22 -14.54 1.69
CA ILE A 172 29.17 -13.13 1.32
C ILE A 172 29.67 -12.93 -0.11
N THR A 173 30.75 -13.59 -0.51
CA THR A 173 31.25 -13.51 -1.91
C THR A 173 30.17 -13.95 -2.89
N ARG A 174 29.50 -15.07 -2.63
CA ARG A 174 28.40 -15.57 -3.48
C ARG A 174 27.23 -14.59 -3.55
N LEU A 175 26.80 -14.05 -2.40
CA LEU A 175 25.72 -13.07 -2.34
C LEU A 175 26.10 -11.76 -3.05
N VAL A 176 27.34 -11.30 -2.89
CA VAL A 176 27.87 -10.14 -3.63
C VAL A 176 27.91 -10.43 -5.12
N GLN A 177 28.39 -11.59 -5.56
CA GLN A 177 28.37 -11.95 -6.98
C GLN A 177 26.95 -12.01 -7.56
N ARG A 178 25.96 -12.45 -6.76
CA ARG A 178 24.54 -12.50 -7.11
C ARG A 178 23.92 -11.10 -7.20
N GLU A 179 24.15 -10.26 -6.19
CA GLU A 179 23.42 -9.00 -6.00
C GLU A 179 24.17 -7.77 -6.53
N MET A 180 25.50 -7.80 -6.72
CA MET A 180 26.27 -6.63 -7.17
C MET A 180 25.80 -6.05 -8.51
N PRO A 181 25.35 -6.85 -9.51
CA PRO A 181 24.71 -6.32 -10.72
C PRO A 181 23.43 -5.52 -10.43
N ASN A 182 22.77 -5.79 -9.30
CA ASN A 182 21.56 -5.13 -8.82
C ASN A 182 21.86 -4.03 -7.78
N LEU A 183 23.13 -3.62 -7.61
CA LEU A 183 23.47 -2.42 -6.83
C LEU A 183 22.63 -1.24 -7.34
N VAL A 184 22.44 -1.17 -8.66
CA VAL A 184 21.40 -0.41 -9.34
C VAL A 184 20.84 -1.29 -10.47
N SER A 185 19.61 -1.76 -10.32
CA SER A 185 18.91 -2.67 -11.24
C SER A 185 18.59 -2.06 -12.61
N PHE A 186 18.65 -0.72 -12.73
CA PHE A 186 18.19 0.05 -13.90
C PHE A 186 16.72 -0.24 -14.30
N CYS A 187 15.95 -0.90 -13.42
CA CYS A 187 14.54 -1.19 -13.62
C CYS A 187 13.74 0.12 -13.56
N ARG A 188 12.97 0.41 -14.62
CA ARG A 188 12.01 1.54 -14.65
C ARG A 188 10.77 1.29 -13.78
N SER A 189 10.54 0.03 -13.40
CA SER A 189 9.43 -0.40 -12.58
C SER A 189 9.87 -0.44 -11.13
N ILE A 190 9.19 0.34 -10.27
CA ILE A 190 9.41 0.29 -8.82
C ILE A 190 9.11 -1.10 -8.24
N VAL A 191 8.31 -1.92 -8.94
CA VAL A 191 7.98 -3.28 -8.52
C VAL A 191 9.15 -4.23 -8.73
N ASP A 192 9.95 -3.99 -9.79
CA ASP A 192 11.11 -4.82 -10.18
C ASP A 192 12.43 -4.33 -9.57
N GLN A 193 12.40 -3.19 -8.88
CA GLN A 193 13.51 -2.70 -8.06
C GLN A 193 13.51 -3.40 -6.70
N TYR A 194 14.68 -3.74 -6.19
CA TYR A 194 14.84 -4.24 -4.83
C TYR A 194 14.46 -3.15 -3.79
N PRO A 195 14.01 -3.54 -2.58
CA PRO A 195 13.64 -2.59 -1.54
C PRO A 195 14.71 -1.55 -1.21
N TRP A 196 16.00 -1.90 -1.29
CA TRP A 196 17.11 -0.97 -1.03
C TRP A 196 17.31 0.09 -2.11
N GLU A 197 16.74 -0.10 -3.30
CA GLU A 197 16.82 0.87 -4.42
C GLU A 197 15.72 1.93 -4.32
N ARG A 198 14.60 1.59 -3.67
CA ARG A 198 13.40 2.43 -3.57
C ARG A 198 13.57 3.53 -2.51
N GLY A 199 13.05 4.74 -2.78
CA GLY A 199 12.70 5.76 -1.77
C GLY A 199 13.85 6.43 -0.99
N THR A 200 14.62 5.69 -0.19
CA THR A 200 15.61 6.23 0.76
C THR A 200 17.00 6.42 0.15
N SER A 201 17.38 5.58 -0.83
CA SER A 201 18.63 5.68 -1.59
C SER A 201 18.63 6.86 -2.57
N GLY A 202 17.46 7.41 -2.89
CA GLY A 202 17.30 8.55 -3.80
C GLY A 202 17.84 8.26 -5.20
N VAL A 203 17.62 7.05 -5.70
CA VAL A 203 18.00 6.64 -7.06
C VAL A 203 17.03 7.28 -8.06
N GLU A 204 17.53 8.15 -8.92
CA GLU A 204 16.80 8.86 -9.97
C GLU A 204 17.41 8.49 -11.34
N LEU A 205 16.59 7.98 -12.25
CA LEU A 205 17.03 7.63 -13.62
C LEU A 205 16.87 8.87 -14.52
N PRO A 206 17.89 9.25 -15.33
CA PRO A 206 17.79 10.38 -16.26
C PRO A 206 16.65 10.18 -17.28
N GLU A 207 15.89 11.24 -17.58
CA GLU A 207 14.73 11.18 -18.49
C GLU A 207 15.13 11.03 -19.99
N ASP A 208 16.36 11.42 -20.39
CA ASP A 208 16.88 11.33 -21.77
C ASP A 208 18.37 10.89 -21.78
N GLY A 209 18.66 9.72 -22.36
CA GLY A 209 20.03 9.24 -22.66
C GLY A 209 20.53 8.07 -21.78
N ASP A 210 21.16 7.09 -22.44
CA ASP A 210 21.83 5.86 -21.93
C ASP A 210 21.24 5.22 -20.66
N GLN A 211 20.62 4.04 -20.80
CA GLN A 211 20.05 3.25 -19.68
C GLN A 211 21.09 2.74 -18.66
N THR A 212 22.34 3.19 -18.79
CA THR A 212 23.51 2.80 -18.00
C THR A 212 23.95 3.90 -17.06
N VAL A 213 23.07 4.83 -16.65
CA VAL A 213 23.43 5.95 -15.75
C VAL A 213 22.27 6.22 -14.79
N CYS A 214 22.56 6.41 -13.49
CA CYS A 214 21.55 6.79 -12.48
C CYS A 214 22.14 7.76 -11.44
N GLU A 215 21.40 8.78 -11.02
CA GLU A 215 21.77 9.62 -9.88
C GLU A 215 21.34 8.95 -8.57
N ALA A 216 22.20 8.89 -7.56
CA ALA A 216 21.85 8.32 -6.25
C ALA A 216 22.50 9.06 -5.08
N ASN A 217 21.98 8.90 -3.87
CA ASN A 217 22.70 9.25 -2.63
C ASN A 217 23.66 8.10 -2.28
N LEU A 218 24.94 8.24 -2.63
CA LEU A 218 25.93 7.15 -2.55
C LEU A 218 26.02 6.51 -1.18
N PHE A 219 26.00 7.30 -0.10
CA PHE A 219 26.05 6.73 1.25
C PHE A 219 24.81 5.89 1.55
N ALA A 220 23.61 6.36 1.17
CA ALA A 220 22.38 5.61 1.39
C ALA A 220 22.29 4.36 0.51
N LEU A 221 22.69 4.47 -0.77
CA LEU A 221 22.73 3.35 -1.71
C LEU A 221 23.65 2.23 -1.20
N VAL A 222 24.89 2.57 -0.85
CA VAL A 222 25.89 1.62 -0.34
C VAL A 222 25.45 1.06 1.02
N SER A 223 24.91 1.89 1.91
CA SER A 223 24.39 1.45 3.21
C SER A 223 23.24 0.47 3.09
N ASN A 224 22.27 0.73 2.20
CA ASN A 224 21.11 -0.13 2.05
C ASN A 224 21.48 -1.43 1.32
N PHE A 225 22.39 -1.39 0.33
CA PHE A 225 22.88 -2.57 -0.37
C PHE A 225 23.71 -3.50 0.54
N ILE A 226 24.70 -2.94 1.24
CA ILE A 226 25.51 -3.70 2.21
C ILE A 226 24.62 -4.22 3.34
N GLY A 227 23.70 -3.37 3.81
CA GLY A 227 22.68 -3.73 4.77
C GLY A 227 21.92 -4.97 4.30
N HIS A 228 21.32 -4.94 3.11
CA HIS A 228 20.59 -6.08 2.55
C HIS A 228 21.43 -7.36 2.48
N VAL A 229 22.58 -7.33 1.80
CA VAL A 229 23.43 -8.52 1.61
C VAL A 229 23.90 -9.10 2.94
N THR A 230 24.30 -8.23 3.88
CA THR A 230 24.75 -8.66 5.22
C THR A 230 23.58 -9.18 6.06
N SER A 231 22.39 -8.59 5.91
CA SER A 231 21.17 -9.06 6.57
C SER A 231 20.78 -10.46 6.08
N THR A 232 20.82 -10.68 4.77
CA THR A 232 20.52 -11.97 4.14
C THR A 232 21.53 -13.02 4.61
N PHE A 233 22.82 -12.68 4.66
CA PHE A 233 23.84 -13.57 5.23
C PHE A 233 23.56 -13.92 6.70
N LEU A 234 23.28 -12.92 7.54
CA LEU A 234 23.14 -13.14 8.98
C LEU A 234 21.83 -13.87 9.31
N MET A 235 20.72 -13.42 8.73
CA MET A 235 19.34 -13.69 9.18
C MET A 235 18.49 -14.48 8.17
N GLY A 236 19.02 -14.79 6.99
CA GLY A 236 18.31 -15.50 5.93
C GLY A 236 17.44 -14.62 5.03
N GLU A 237 17.09 -15.15 3.86
CA GLU A 237 16.30 -14.46 2.82
C GLU A 237 14.88 -14.16 3.30
N ALA A 238 14.23 -15.13 3.97
CA ALA A 238 12.89 -14.97 4.52
C ALA A 238 12.80 -13.79 5.52
N PHE A 239 13.84 -13.56 6.32
CA PHE A 239 13.86 -12.43 7.25
C PHE A 239 13.88 -11.09 6.49
N VAL A 240 14.70 -10.97 5.45
CA VAL A 240 14.84 -9.71 4.72
C VAL A 240 13.62 -9.40 3.85
N GLU A 241 12.96 -10.41 3.28
CA GLU A 241 11.72 -10.25 2.52
C GLU A 241 10.55 -9.77 3.38
N ASN A 242 10.44 -10.26 4.61
CA ASN A 242 9.33 -9.92 5.51
C ASN A 242 9.57 -8.60 6.27
N PHE A 243 10.82 -8.12 6.34
CA PHE A 243 11.16 -6.86 7.00
C PHE A 243 11.90 -5.88 6.07
N PRO A 244 11.28 -5.44 4.96
CA PRO A 244 11.95 -4.63 3.93
C PRO A 244 12.39 -3.25 4.40
N ASN A 245 11.80 -2.71 5.47
CA ASN A 245 12.14 -1.40 6.05
C ASN A 245 13.25 -1.46 7.11
N LEU A 246 13.85 -2.64 7.34
CA LEU A 246 14.84 -2.85 8.40
C LEU A 246 16.06 -1.93 8.28
N ALA A 247 16.59 -1.76 7.07
CA ALA A 247 17.75 -0.91 6.81
C ALA A 247 17.46 0.58 7.08
N GLU A 248 16.25 1.05 6.78
CA GLU A 248 15.83 2.42 7.08
C GLU A 248 15.78 2.66 8.59
N ASP A 249 15.18 1.73 9.33
CA ASP A 249 15.10 1.82 10.79
C ASP A 249 16.49 1.75 11.43
N LEU A 250 17.41 0.93 10.90
CA LEU A 250 18.79 0.85 11.36
C LEU A 250 19.54 2.16 11.12
N GLY A 251 19.46 2.71 9.91
CA GLY A 251 20.08 4.00 9.58
C GLY A 251 19.51 5.16 10.40
N ARG A 252 18.23 5.10 10.76
CA ARG A 252 17.56 6.08 11.63
C ARG A 252 18.00 5.94 13.08
N LEU A 253 18.20 4.72 13.57
CA LEU A 253 18.79 4.44 14.88
C LEU A 253 20.20 5.02 14.95
N ASP A 254 21.03 4.78 13.94
CA ASP A 254 22.40 5.32 13.85
C ASP A 254 22.42 6.86 13.82
N ASP A 255 21.51 7.48 13.06
CA ASP A 255 21.39 8.95 12.97
C ASP A 255 21.03 9.59 14.32
N CYS A 256 20.32 8.83 15.16
CA CYS A 256 19.87 9.26 16.48
C CYS A 256 20.74 8.70 17.61
N PHE A 257 21.81 7.94 17.31
CA PHE A 257 22.57 7.17 18.29
C PHE A 257 23.05 8.05 19.44
N VAL A 258 23.68 9.18 19.14
CA VAL A 258 24.17 10.13 20.15
C VAL A 258 23.03 10.67 21.02
N THR A 259 21.87 10.97 20.42
CA THR A 259 20.69 11.48 21.14
C THR A 259 20.13 10.43 22.09
N LEU A 260 20.06 9.17 21.64
CA LEU A 260 19.59 8.04 22.43
C LEU A 260 20.60 7.69 23.53
N PHE A 261 21.87 7.56 23.20
CA PHE A 261 22.96 7.28 24.14
C PHE A 261 22.98 8.28 25.32
N ALA A 262 22.76 9.57 25.04
CA ALA A 262 22.62 10.61 26.07
C ALA A 262 21.46 10.36 27.07
N GLY A 263 20.58 9.41 26.79
CA GLY A 263 19.40 9.09 27.60
C GLY A 263 18.29 10.12 27.42
N THR A 264 18.24 10.79 26.26
CA THR A 264 17.22 11.79 25.98
C THR A 264 15.84 11.11 25.99
N PRO A 265 14.90 11.52 26.85
CA PRO A 265 13.61 10.84 26.97
C PRO A 265 12.75 11.08 25.72
N ARG A 266 11.87 10.13 25.40
CA ARG A 266 10.99 10.17 24.21
C ARG A 266 10.13 11.43 24.12
N TRP A 267 9.73 12.00 25.26
CA TRP A 267 8.91 13.22 25.33
C TRP A 267 9.73 14.51 25.17
N ALA A 268 11.06 14.44 25.07
CA ALA A 268 11.87 15.62 24.81
C ALA A 268 11.49 16.22 23.45
N PRO A 269 11.37 17.56 23.32
CA PRO A 269 11.02 18.24 22.09
C PRO A 269 12.21 18.29 21.10
N HIS A 270 12.83 17.14 20.85
CA HIS A 270 13.93 16.96 19.92
C HIS A 270 13.52 15.93 18.87
N PRO A 271 13.41 16.29 17.58
CA PRO A 271 12.94 15.37 16.53
C PRO A 271 13.72 14.05 16.47
N ALA A 272 15.03 14.08 16.72
CA ALA A 272 15.87 12.87 16.75
C ALA A 272 15.58 11.96 17.96
N ALA A 273 15.08 12.51 19.09
CA ALA A 273 14.75 11.69 20.25
C ALA A 273 13.50 10.85 19.97
N SER A 274 12.43 11.49 19.51
CA SER A 274 11.18 10.77 19.15
C SER A 274 11.43 9.75 18.04
N ALA A 275 12.13 10.15 16.99
CA ALA A 275 12.39 9.26 15.85
C ALA A 275 13.36 8.12 16.20
N GLY A 276 14.40 8.39 17.01
CA GLY A 276 15.33 7.37 17.48
C GLY A 276 14.65 6.32 18.37
N HIS A 277 13.81 6.74 19.32
CA HIS A 277 13.07 5.81 20.18
C HIS A 277 12.09 4.97 19.36
N ALA A 278 11.42 5.56 18.36
CA ALA A 278 10.52 4.83 17.49
C ALA A 278 11.23 3.79 16.60
N ALA A 279 12.41 4.13 16.05
CA ALA A 279 13.23 3.21 15.28
C ALA A 279 13.75 2.05 16.15
N SER A 280 14.28 2.36 17.34
CA SER A 280 14.71 1.35 18.32
C SER A 280 13.57 0.40 18.72
N ASP A 281 12.36 0.92 18.97
CA ASP A 281 11.19 0.10 19.31
C ASP A 281 10.81 -0.86 18.17
N ARG A 282 10.80 -0.39 16.91
CA ARG A 282 10.49 -1.23 15.74
C ARG A 282 11.55 -2.31 15.52
N LEU A 283 12.83 -1.96 15.58
CA LEU A 283 13.92 -2.93 15.44
C LEU A 283 13.83 -4.02 16.52
N ARG A 284 13.64 -3.65 17.79
CA ARG A 284 13.49 -4.63 18.88
C ARG A 284 12.27 -5.52 18.68
N HIS A 285 11.18 -4.99 18.13
CA HIS A 285 10.01 -5.79 17.80
C HIS A 285 10.31 -6.80 16.69
N ILE A 286 10.95 -6.38 15.60
CA ILE A 286 11.36 -7.25 14.47
C ILE A 286 12.24 -8.39 14.98
N PHE A 287 13.30 -8.07 15.74
CA PHE A 287 14.18 -9.09 16.32
C PHE A 287 13.41 -9.98 17.30
N SER A 288 12.47 -9.46 18.09
CA SER A 288 11.65 -10.30 18.96
C SER A 288 10.73 -11.26 18.19
N VAL A 289 10.22 -10.87 17.03
CA VAL A 289 9.43 -11.73 16.13
C VAL A 289 10.32 -12.84 15.56
N PHE A 290 11.48 -12.47 14.99
CA PHE A 290 12.44 -13.44 14.49
C PHE A 290 12.89 -14.43 15.58
N HIS A 291 13.13 -13.96 16.80
CA HIS A 291 13.52 -14.85 17.89
C HIS A 291 12.46 -15.89 18.23
N ARG A 292 11.16 -15.52 18.16
CA ARG A 292 10.06 -16.48 18.36
C ARG A 292 9.99 -17.49 17.22
N ALA A 293 10.09 -17.01 15.97
CA ALA A 293 10.06 -17.85 14.77
C ALA A 293 11.22 -18.85 14.76
N PHE A 294 12.44 -18.37 15.00
CA PHE A 294 13.64 -19.22 15.11
C PHE A 294 13.49 -20.28 16.19
N THR A 295 12.95 -19.93 17.36
CA THR A 295 12.75 -20.92 18.44
C THR A 295 11.77 -22.01 18.01
N ALA A 296 10.68 -21.65 17.32
CA ALA A 296 9.74 -22.63 16.78
C ALA A 296 10.42 -23.54 15.74
N TRP A 297 11.15 -22.95 14.79
CA TRP A 297 11.88 -23.69 13.75
C TRP A 297 12.94 -24.65 14.33
N ASP A 298 13.75 -24.19 15.30
CA ASP A 298 14.78 -25.01 15.98
C ASP A 298 14.16 -26.15 16.82
N ASP A 299 12.88 -26.01 17.20
CA ASP A 299 12.07 -27.06 17.86
C ASP A 299 11.35 -28.01 16.88
N GLY A 300 11.52 -27.82 15.56
CA GLY A 300 10.80 -28.56 14.52
C GLY A 300 9.30 -28.19 14.43
N ILE A 301 8.92 -27.05 14.99
CA ILE A 301 7.57 -26.48 14.93
C ILE A 301 7.53 -25.48 13.76
N ASP A 302 6.44 -25.47 13.00
CA ASP A 302 6.23 -24.50 11.92
C ASP A 302 6.30 -23.06 12.48
N ALA A 303 7.31 -22.31 12.04
CA ALA A 303 7.56 -20.94 12.44
C ALA A 303 6.54 -19.93 11.86
N GLY A 304 5.61 -20.40 11.01
CA GLY A 304 4.58 -19.60 10.36
C GLY A 304 4.95 -19.24 8.92
N ILE A 305 3.94 -18.93 8.09
CA ILE A 305 4.11 -18.73 6.63
C ILE A 305 5.17 -17.67 6.29
N GLU A 306 5.30 -16.63 7.11
CA GLU A 306 6.22 -15.52 6.89
C GLU A 306 7.69 -15.89 7.12
N LEU A 307 8.02 -16.71 8.12
CA LEU A 307 9.40 -17.06 8.48
C LEU A 307 9.61 -18.58 8.51
N ARG A 308 9.01 -19.28 7.53
CA ARG A 308 8.99 -20.75 7.51
C ARG A 308 10.35 -21.37 7.17
N ASP A 309 11.10 -20.73 6.28
CA ASP A 309 12.43 -21.19 5.85
C ASP A 309 13.50 -20.34 6.56
N LEU A 310 14.26 -20.98 7.45
CA LEU A 310 15.33 -20.36 8.24
C LEU A 310 16.63 -21.20 8.15
N ASP A 311 16.72 -22.09 7.15
CA ASP A 311 17.87 -22.98 6.97
C ASP A 311 19.14 -22.20 6.59
N ASP A 312 18.97 -21.09 5.88
CA ASP A 312 20.01 -20.19 5.38
C ASP A 312 20.50 -19.14 6.40
N VAL A 313 19.92 -19.11 7.61
CA VAL A 313 20.41 -18.29 8.73
C VAL A 313 21.86 -18.70 9.08
N SER A 314 22.75 -17.73 9.27
CA SER A 314 24.16 -18.00 9.59
C SER A 314 24.33 -18.79 10.89
N GLU A 315 25.37 -19.64 10.95
CA GLU A 315 25.70 -20.38 12.17
C GLU A 315 26.06 -19.46 13.35
N LEU A 316 26.63 -18.27 13.09
CA LEU A 316 26.84 -17.24 14.12
C LEU A 316 25.53 -16.85 14.81
N VAL A 317 24.47 -16.63 14.01
CA VAL A 317 23.14 -16.27 14.51
C VAL A 317 22.50 -17.48 15.19
N LYS A 318 22.53 -18.67 14.57
CA LYS A 318 21.98 -19.91 15.16
C LYS A 318 22.60 -20.23 16.52
N ASP A 319 23.92 -20.18 16.64
CA ASP A 319 24.63 -20.47 17.89
C ASP A 319 24.34 -19.42 18.96
N ARG A 320 24.32 -18.14 18.58
CA ARG A 320 23.96 -17.06 19.50
C ARG A 320 22.53 -17.21 20.02
N MET A 321 21.59 -17.58 19.14
CA MET A 321 20.20 -17.85 19.47
C MET A 321 20.06 -19.02 20.46
N ARG A 322 20.76 -20.13 20.19
CA ARG A 322 20.81 -21.30 21.08
C ARG A 322 21.47 -20.96 22.42
N THR A 323 22.51 -20.12 22.44
CA THR A 323 23.13 -19.64 23.67
C THR A 323 22.18 -18.75 24.48
N PHE A 324 21.46 -17.82 23.85
CA PHE A 324 20.44 -17.02 24.56
C PHE A 324 19.31 -17.88 25.14
N ARG A 325 18.94 -18.95 24.44
CA ARG A 325 17.98 -19.95 24.91
C ARG A 325 18.50 -20.73 26.12
N LYS A 326 19.76 -21.18 26.10
CA LYS A 326 20.43 -21.84 27.25
C LYS A 326 20.50 -20.94 28.48
N LEU A 327 20.52 -19.63 28.27
CA LEU A 327 20.51 -18.62 29.33
C LEU A 327 19.10 -18.20 29.77
N GLU A 328 18.04 -18.85 29.24
CA GLU A 328 16.63 -18.61 29.57
C GLU A 328 16.19 -17.15 29.36
N LEU A 329 16.81 -16.47 28.40
CA LEU A 329 16.46 -15.09 28.08
C LEU A 329 15.15 -15.04 27.30
N SER A 330 14.25 -14.12 27.71
CA SER A 330 13.04 -13.86 26.94
C SER A 330 13.38 -13.38 25.51
N PRO A 331 12.49 -13.59 24.51
CA PRO A 331 12.71 -13.08 23.16
C PRO A 331 12.93 -11.56 23.10
N GLY A 332 12.30 -10.80 24.01
CA GLY A 332 12.49 -9.35 24.10
C GLY A 332 13.85 -8.94 24.68
N ALA A 333 14.38 -9.71 25.65
CA ALA A 333 15.72 -9.47 26.18
C ALA A 333 16.80 -9.85 25.17
N SER A 334 16.62 -11.00 24.52
CA SER A 334 17.54 -11.50 23.48
C SER A 334 17.60 -10.57 22.27
N ALA A 335 16.48 -9.95 21.89
CA ALA A 335 16.41 -9.00 20.79
C ALA A 335 17.35 -7.78 20.98
N ALA A 336 17.53 -7.26 22.20
CA ALA A 336 18.39 -6.10 22.45
C ALA A 336 19.89 -6.44 22.26
N GLY A 337 20.33 -7.58 22.80
CA GLY A 337 21.71 -8.05 22.66
C GLY A 337 22.05 -8.59 21.27
N HIS A 338 21.04 -9.02 20.49
CA HIS A 338 21.22 -9.39 19.09
C HIS A 338 21.28 -8.14 18.20
N LEU A 339 20.38 -7.18 18.41
CA LEU A 339 20.33 -5.93 17.67
C LEU A 339 21.64 -5.13 17.80
N SER A 340 22.30 -5.14 18.97
CA SER A 340 23.57 -4.43 19.15
C SER A 340 24.70 -5.03 18.31
N LEU A 341 24.84 -6.36 18.27
CA LEU A 341 25.82 -7.05 17.42
C LEU A 341 25.51 -6.82 15.94
N TYR A 342 24.24 -6.95 15.57
CA TYR A 342 23.76 -6.75 14.21
C TYR A 342 24.05 -5.33 13.70
N TYR A 343 23.72 -4.33 14.51
CA TYR A 343 24.00 -2.93 14.23
C TYR A 343 25.50 -2.68 14.05
N ASP A 344 26.33 -3.22 14.94
CA ASP A 344 27.78 -3.01 14.92
C ASP A 344 28.42 -3.60 13.64
N LEU A 345 28.06 -4.83 13.26
CA LEU A 345 28.55 -5.50 12.05
C LEU A 345 28.16 -4.74 10.77
N ILE A 346 26.91 -4.31 10.65
CA ILE A 346 26.42 -3.64 9.43
C ILE A 346 26.94 -2.20 9.31
N GLU A 347 26.88 -1.42 10.40
CA GLU A 347 27.24 0.00 10.35
C GLU A 347 28.74 0.22 10.15
N HIS A 348 29.59 -0.62 10.78
CA HIS A 348 31.03 -0.53 10.57
C HIS A 348 31.42 -0.92 9.14
N THR A 349 30.91 -2.06 8.65
CA THR A 349 31.14 -2.53 7.27
C THR A 349 30.68 -1.49 6.25
N THR A 350 29.51 -0.91 6.47
CA THR A 350 28.95 0.14 5.62
C THR A 350 29.84 1.38 5.54
N LYS A 351 30.20 1.96 6.70
CA LYS A 351 30.91 3.24 6.76
C LYS A 351 32.32 3.11 6.19
N ILE A 352 33.06 2.05 6.56
CA ILE A 352 34.41 1.85 6.04
C ILE A 352 34.38 1.55 4.53
N THR A 353 33.46 0.70 4.05
CA THR A 353 33.31 0.46 2.59
C THR A 353 33.03 1.77 1.85
N PHE A 354 32.10 2.59 2.35
CA PHE A 354 31.79 3.91 1.78
C PHE A 354 33.02 4.83 1.72
N TRP A 355 33.81 4.90 2.78
CA TRP A 355 34.99 5.76 2.80
C TRP A 355 36.11 5.24 1.89
N THR A 356 36.30 3.92 1.80
CA THR A 356 37.28 3.30 0.90
C THR A 356 36.92 3.61 -0.55
N ILE A 357 35.67 3.38 -0.97
CA ILE A 357 35.25 3.72 -2.34
C ILE A 357 35.37 5.22 -2.59
N THR A 358 34.99 6.07 -1.63
CA THR A 358 35.01 7.53 -1.84
C THR A 358 36.42 8.05 -2.08
N HIS A 359 37.42 7.53 -1.38
CA HIS A 359 38.82 7.89 -1.59
C HIS A 359 39.39 7.32 -2.89
N LEU A 360 39.05 6.07 -3.23
CA LEU A 360 39.46 5.46 -4.51
C LEU A 360 38.92 6.27 -5.70
N PHE A 361 37.62 6.59 -5.70
CA PHE A 361 36.98 7.36 -6.78
C PHE A 361 37.33 8.86 -6.78
N ALA A 362 37.86 9.40 -5.68
CA ALA A 362 38.37 10.77 -5.61
C ALA A 362 39.75 10.92 -6.29
N GLU A 363 40.53 9.84 -6.40
CA GLU A 363 41.91 9.84 -6.90
C GLU A 363 42.04 8.90 -8.13
N PRO A 364 41.81 9.39 -9.37
CA PRO A 364 41.77 8.54 -10.57
C PRO A 364 43.04 7.72 -10.82
N SER A 365 44.20 8.27 -10.45
CA SER A 365 45.50 7.60 -10.61
C SER A 365 45.63 6.38 -9.70
N LEU A 366 45.05 6.45 -8.50
CA LEU A 366 44.98 5.36 -7.54
C LEU A 366 43.93 4.33 -7.97
N LEU A 367 42.75 4.79 -8.42
CA LEU A 367 41.68 3.93 -8.93
C LEU A 367 42.15 3.04 -10.09
N ASP A 368 42.88 3.59 -11.06
CA ASP A 368 43.41 2.84 -12.20
C ASP A 368 44.44 1.78 -11.77
N GLN A 369 45.31 2.12 -10.81
CA GLN A 369 46.29 1.17 -10.25
C GLN A 369 45.59 0.02 -9.51
N VAL A 370 44.59 0.33 -8.69
CA VAL A 370 43.79 -0.67 -7.95
C VAL A 370 42.98 -1.55 -8.91
N ARG A 371 42.30 -0.96 -9.91
CA ARG A 371 41.56 -1.73 -10.94
C ARG A 371 42.48 -2.71 -11.68
N LYS A 372 43.70 -2.27 -12.05
CA LYS A 372 44.70 -3.15 -12.68
C LYS A 372 45.18 -4.26 -11.76
N GLU A 373 45.37 -3.96 -10.48
CA GLU A 373 45.83 -4.93 -9.49
C GLU A 373 44.78 -6.03 -9.23
N ILE A 374 43.49 -5.67 -9.10
CA ILE A 374 42.43 -6.63 -8.78
C ILE A 374 41.89 -7.39 -10.00
N ALA A 375 42.06 -6.87 -11.23
CA ALA A 375 41.49 -7.44 -12.46
C ALA A 375 41.74 -8.95 -12.69
N PRO A 376 42.89 -9.55 -12.31
CA PRO A 376 43.09 -11.00 -12.45
C PRO A 376 42.18 -11.86 -11.57
N TYR A 377 41.61 -11.29 -10.50
CA TYR A 377 40.86 -12.01 -9.46
C TYR A 377 39.41 -11.53 -9.33
N VAL A 378 39.09 -10.39 -9.94
CA VAL A 378 37.76 -9.77 -9.93
C VAL A 378 37.39 -9.46 -11.37
N VAL A 379 36.60 -10.34 -11.97
CA VAL A 379 36.25 -10.30 -13.39
C VAL A 379 34.77 -9.97 -13.54
N ALA A 380 34.48 -8.80 -14.09
CA ALA A 380 33.16 -8.49 -14.63
C ALA A 380 33.07 -9.04 -16.06
N SER A 381 31.98 -9.72 -16.39
CA SER A 381 31.69 -10.17 -17.76
C SER A 381 30.20 -9.98 -18.06
N ARG A 382 29.83 -9.74 -19.32
CA ARG A 382 28.42 -9.76 -19.74
C ARG A 382 28.21 -10.91 -20.71
N PRO A 383 27.40 -11.92 -20.37
CA PRO A 383 27.07 -12.99 -21.30
C PRO A 383 26.43 -12.41 -22.56
N THR A 384 26.87 -12.87 -23.72
CA THR A 384 26.27 -12.51 -25.00
C THR A 384 24.95 -13.25 -25.20
N ARG A 385 24.04 -12.71 -26.04
CA ARG A 385 22.77 -13.38 -26.37
C ARG A 385 23.02 -14.75 -27.03
N GLU A 386 24.12 -14.89 -27.78
CA GLU A 386 24.52 -16.17 -28.34
C GLU A 386 24.91 -17.21 -27.28
N GLU A 387 25.53 -16.78 -26.17
CA GLU A 387 25.94 -17.68 -25.07
C GLU A 387 24.75 -18.12 -24.20
N THR A 388 23.71 -17.30 -24.08
CA THR A 388 22.59 -17.54 -23.15
C THR A 388 21.33 -18.09 -23.82
N GLY A 389 21.16 -17.81 -25.12
CA GLY A 389 19.95 -18.18 -25.86
C GLY A 389 18.71 -17.34 -25.54
N PHE A 390 18.83 -16.32 -24.68
CA PHE A 390 17.73 -15.41 -24.36
C PHE A 390 17.62 -14.26 -25.39
N PRO A 391 16.40 -13.79 -25.69
CA PRO A 391 16.18 -12.70 -26.66
C PRO A 391 16.58 -11.31 -26.13
N PHE A 392 16.99 -11.21 -24.87
CA PHE A 392 17.40 -9.98 -24.18
C PHE A 392 18.82 -10.13 -23.61
N ASP A 393 19.50 -9.00 -23.41
CA ASP A 393 20.83 -9.01 -22.80
C ASP A 393 20.72 -9.31 -21.30
N GLU A 394 21.41 -10.35 -20.83
CA GLU A 394 21.50 -10.63 -19.41
C GLU A 394 22.24 -9.51 -18.65
N PRO A 395 21.94 -9.33 -17.34
CA PRO A 395 22.76 -8.50 -16.48
C PRO A 395 24.21 -9.01 -16.44
N PRO A 396 25.19 -8.13 -16.19
CA PRO A 396 26.57 -8.57 -16.06
C PRO A 396 26.73 -9.57 -14.91
N ARG A 397 27.69 -10.47 -15.05
CA ARG A 397 28.11 -11.43 -14.03
C ARG A 397 29.42 -10.98 -13.42
N LEU A 398 29.52 -11.09 -12.09
CA LEU A 398 30.75 -10.85 -11.34
C LEU A 398 31.37 -12.18 -10.91
N SER A 399 32.63 -12.40 -11.26
CA SER A 399 33.47 -13.46 -10.69
C SER A 399 34.48 -12.85 -9.74
N LEU A 400 34.47 -13.27 -8.46
CA LEU A 400 35.35 -12.70 -7.43
C LEU A 400 36.01 -13.82 -6.61
N ASP A 401 37.33 -13.80 -6.53
CA ASP A 401 38.13 -14.67 -5.65
C ASP A 401 38.77 -13.84 -4.53
N ILE A 402 38.12 -13.81 -3.36
CA ILE A 402 38.55 -12.96 -2.24
C ILE A 402 39.88 -13.42 -1.64
N GLU A 403 40.18 -14.72 -1.63
CA GLU A 403 41.46 -15.23 -1.09
C GLU A 403 42.64 -14.77 -1.93
N LYS A 404 42.46 -14.75 -3.26
CA LYS A 404 43.48 -14.22 -4.17
C LYS A 404 43.63 -12.71 -4.05
N VAL A 405 42.53 -11.97 -3.91
CA VAL A 405 42.58 -10.52 -3.65
C VAL A 405 43.37 -10.23 -2.38
N LEU A 406 43.15 -10.98 -1.30
CA LEU A 406 43.84 -10.78 -0.02
C LEU A 406 45.35 -11.07 -0.10
N THR A 407 45.74 -12.08 -0.88
CA THR A 407 47.14 -12.54 -0.97
C THR A 407 47.94 -11.85 -2.06
N SER A 408 47.27 -11.27 -3.06
CA SER A 408 47.93 -10.82 -4.31
C SER A 408 47.67 -9.35 -4.67
N CYS A 409 46.83 -8.63 -3.91
CA CYS A 409 46.52 -7.22 -4.16
C CYS A 409 46.93 -6.31 -2.97
N PRO A 410 48.24 -6.13 -2.72
CA PRO A 410 48.75 -5.35 -1.60
C PRO A 410 48.33 -3.86 -1.63
N LEU A 411 48.27 -3.20 -2.79
CA LEU A 411 47.85 -1.79 -2.87
C LEU A 411 46.38 -1.61 -2.48
N PHE A 412 45.49 -2.48 -2.97
CA PHE A 412 44.08 -2.47 -2.63
C PHE A 412 43.83 -2.67 -1.12
N ARG A 413 44.56 -3.60 -0.48
CA ARG A 413 44.51 -3.78 0.98
C ARG A 413 45.08 -2.59 1.74
N ALA A 414 46.13 -1.97 1.23
CA ALA A 414 46.71 -0.77 1.82
C ALA A 414 45.71 0.41 1.80
N CYS A 415 44.89 0.54 0.75
CA CYS A 415 43.79 1.51 0.71
C CYS A 415 42.73 1.25 1.80
N TYR A 416 42.41 -0.02 2.07
CA TYR A 416 41.54 -0.37 3.19
C TYR A 416 42.15 0.03 4.53
N TYR A 417 43.42 -0.30 4.80
CA TYR A 417 44.10 0.04 6.05
C TYR A 417 44.17 1.55 6.29
N GLU A 418 44.47 2.33 5.25
CA GLU A 418 44.46 3.79 5.36
C GLU A 418 43.06 4.36 5.59
N THR A 419 42.02 3.71 5.04
CA THR A 419 40.62 4.08 5.34
C THR A 419 40.29 3.82 6.81
N VAL A 420 40.66 2.65 7.34
CA VAL A 420 40.45 2.30 8.74
C VAL A 420 41.18 3.29 9.65
N ARG A 421 42.43 3.65 9.35
CA ARG A 421 43.18 4.65 10.11
C ARG A 421 42.44 5.99 10.20
N LEU A 422 42.00 6.52 9.05
CA LEU A 422 41.44 7.87 8.95
C LEU A 422 39.99 7.97 9.41
N HIS A 423 39.20 6.91 9.21
CA HIS A 423 37.75 6.98 9.37
C HIS A 423 37.20 6.15 10.53
N SER A 424 38.03 5.34 11.20
CA SER A 424 37.65 4.71 12.45
C SER A 424 37.71 5.69 13.61
N ALA A 425 36.62 5.77 14.35
CA ALA A 425 36.46 6.61 15.53
C ALA A 425 36.44 5.74 16.80
N GLY A 426 37.28 4.71 16.83
CA GLY A 426 37.25 3.69 17.84
C GLY A 426 37.57 4.15 19.26
N ILE A 427 36.92 3.53 20.25
CA ILE A 427 37.20 3.69 21.68
C ILE A 427 37.07 2.34 22.38
N SER A 428 38.12 1.89 23.07
CA SER A 428 38.00 0.78 24.02
C SER A 428 37.75 1.27 25.44
N PHE A 429 36.86 0.59 26.13
CA PHE A 429 36.59 0.77 27.56
C PHE A 429 37.13 -0.44 28.32
N LYS A 430 37.84 -0.22 29.42
CA LYS A 430 38.36 -1.31 30.26
C LYS A 430 38.29 -0.96 31.73
N LYS A 431 37.83 -1.89 32.57
CA LYS A 431 37.95 -1.82 34.02
C LYS A 431 39.14 -2.65 34.49
N LEU A 432 40.05 -2.09 35.29
CA LEU A 432 41.30 -2.77 35.66
C LEU A 432 41.11 -3.91 36.68
N ALA A 433 41.58 -5.12 36.36
CA ALA A 433 41.54 -6.30 37.25
C ALA A 433 42.58 -6.26 38.39
N SER A 434 43.66 -5.54 38.17
CA SER A 434 44.80 -5.37 39.08
C SER A 434 45.35 -3.96 38.95
N ASP A 435 46.15 -3.53 39.92
CA ASP A 435 46.89 -2.27 39.80
C ASP A 435 47.81 -2.33 38.57
N VAL A 436 47.85 -1.26 37.78
CA VAL A 436 48.71 -1.15 36.59
C VAL A 436 49.56 0.10 36.71
N THR A 437 50.85 -0.06 36.44
CA THR A 437 51.77 1.07 36.25
C THR A 437 51.89 1.35 34.77
N LEU A 438 51.52 2.56 34.35
CA LEU A 438 51.62 3.03 32.97
C LEU A 438 52.83 3.95 32.87
N SER A 439 53.77 3.64 31.99
CA SER A 439 54.98 4.44 31.76
C SER A 439 55.11 4.78 30.28
N GLU A 440 55.47 6.03 29.97
CA GLU A 440 55.75 6.45 28.59
C GLU A 440 57.09 5.86 28.14
N SER A 441 57.23 5.60 26.84
CA SER A 441 58.53 5.27 26.27
C SER A 441 59.45 6.50 26.23
N ALA A 442 60.78 6.28 26.19
CA ALA A 442 61.76 7.35 26.09
C ALA A 442 61.61 8.19 24.79
N GLU A 443 61.20 7.53 23.71
CA GLU A 443 60.96 8.14 22.39
C GLU A 443 59.73 9.05 22.40
N GLU A 444 58.66 8.65 23.08
CA GLU A 444 57.44 9.47 23.22
C GLU A 444 57.66 10.68 24.13
N ALA A 445 58.46 10.53 25.18
CA ALA A 445 58.80 11.63 26.10
C ALA A 445 59.55 12.76 25.38
N ALA A 446 60.36 12.43 24.37
CA ALA A 446 61.16 13.37 23.60
C ALA A 446 60.33 14.38 22.77
N TYR A 447 59.03 14.14 22.55
CA TYR A 447 58.11 15.06 21.84
C TYR A 447 57.66 16.28 22.66
N GLY A 448 58.44 16.71 23.66
CA GLY A 448 58.18 17.94 24.43
C GLY A 448 58.54 17.90 25.91
N LEU A 449 59.18 16.84 26.41
CA LEU A 449 59.58 16.67 27.81
C LEU A 449 61.00 16.10 27.91
N THR A 450 61.66 16.29 29.05
CA THR A 450 63.02 15.80 29.33
C THR A 450 63.05 14.40 29.96
N GLU A 451 61.95 13.90 30.53
CA GLU A 451 61.88 12.58 31.19
C GLU A 451 60.51 11.88 30.97
N PRO A 452 60.46 10.54 30.88
CA PRO A 452 59.22 9.77 30.71
C PRO A 452 58.32 9.84 31.95
N ARG A 453 57.00 9.95 31.75
CA ARG A 453 56.05 10.00 32.88
C ARG A 453 55.56 8.61 33.26
N THR A 454 55.31 8.43 34.56
CA THR A 454 54.75 7.20 35.12
C THR A 454 53.53 7.46 35.98
N TYR A 455 52.45 6.74 35.70
CA TYR A 455 51.16 6.80 36.40
C TYR A 455 50.85 5.45 37.06
N LYS A 456 50.29 5.48 38.27
CA LYS A 456 49.71 4.30 38.90
C LYS A 456 48.19 4.39 38.82
N VAL A 457 47.56 3.39 38.22
CA VAL A 457 46.11 3.27 38.12
C VAL A 457 45.68 2.07 38.94
N ALA A 458 44.80 2.28 39.91
CA ALA A 458 44.41 1.24 40.86
C ALA A 458 43.41 0.24 40.26
N LYS A 459 43.38 -0.97 40.82
CA LYS A 459 42.36 -1.98 40.57
C LYS A 459 40.95 -1.38 40.72
N GLY A 460 40.08 -1.66 39.77
CA GLY A 460 38.69 -1.22 39.75
C GLY A 460 38.45 0.17 39.17
N GLU A 461 39.51 0.91 38.78
CA GLU A 461 39.34 2.16 38.02
C GLU A 461 38.97 1.88 36.55
N ASP A 462 38.15 2.78 35.98
CA ASP A 462 37.69 2.72 34.59
C ASP A 462 38.65 3.47 33.66
N ILE A 463 39.05 2.82 32.56
CA ILE A 463 39.97 3.33 31.54
C ILE A 463 39.25 3.47 30.20
N ILE A 464 39.59 4.55 29.50
CA ILE A 464 39.20 4.81 28.11
C ILE A 464 40.46 4.90 27.24
N VAL A 465 40.47 4.14 26.14
CA VAL A 465 41.52 4.15 25.12
C VAL A 465 40.93 4.73 23.83
N PRO A 466 41.17 6.02 23.52
CA PRO A 466 40.65 6.66 22.32
C PRO A 466 41.52 6.37 21.10
N HIS A 467 41.32 5.21 20.47
CA HIS A 467 42.09 4.75 19.30
C HIS A 467 42.11 5.76 18.17
N GLY A 468 40.95 6.36 17.84
CA GLY A 468 40.88 7.38 16.79
C GLY A 468 41.78 8.60 17.08
N ALA A 469 41.96 9.00 18.35
CA ALA A 469 42.83 10.14 18.67
C ALA A 469 44.32 9.84 18.41
N HIS A 470 44.74 8.57 18.42
CA HIS A 470 46.10 8.18 18.06
C HIS A 470 46.36 8.36 16.56
N TYR A 471 45.41 7.93 15.72
CA TYR A 471 45.54 7.96 14.26
C TYR A 471 45.61 9.35 13.64
N HIS A 472 45.07 10.36 14.33
CA HIS A 472 45.10 11.76 13.92
C HIS A 472 46.25 12.56 14.55
N ASP A 473 47.17 11.92 15.29
CA ASP A 473 48.24 12.61 16.00
C ASP A 473 49.47 12.82 15.10
N ALA A 474 49.78 14.09 14.82
CA ALA A 474 50.91 14.49 13.97
C ALA A 474 52.29 14.07 14.50
N ARG A 475 52.39 13.63 15.77
CA ARG A 475 53.64 13.11 16.36
C ARG A 475 53.97 11.69 15.90
N TYR A 476 52.95 10.91 15.53
CA TYR A 476 53.12 9.51 15.12
C TYR A 476 52.89 9.31 13.62
N PHE A 477 52.15 10.22 12.98
CA PHE A 477 51.83 10.17 11.56
C PHE A 477 52.18 11.51 10.89
N SER A 478 53.05 11.49 9.89
CA SER A 478 53.32 12.67 9.05
C SER A 478 52.06 13.01 8.25
N ASN A 479 51.62 14.29 8.21
CA ASN A 479 50.38 14.69 7.52
C ASN A 479 49.18 13.78 7.86
N PRO A 480 48.77 13.69 9.15
CA PRO A 480 47.83 12.67 9.63
C PRO A 480 46.45 12.71 8.96
N GLU A 481 46.06 13.86 8.41
CA GLU A 481 44.77 14.06 7.71
C GLU A 481 44.82 13.72 6.21
N GLN A 482 46.00 13.48 5.65
CA GLN A 482 46.16 13.13 4.23
C GLN A 482 45.95 11.62 4.04
N TYR A 483 45.10 11.25 3.07
CA TYR A 483 44.92 9.86 2.64
C TYR A 483 46.13 9.38 1.82
N ASP A 484 46.92 8.49 2.40
CA ASP A 484 48.13 7.92 1.80
C ASP A 484 48.22 6.40 2.05
N PRO A 485 47.74 5.56 1.11
CA PRO A 485 47.83 4.11 1.20
C PRO A 485 49.26 3.57 1.23
N LEU A 486 50.24 4.30 0.69
CA LEU A 486 51.61 3.80 0.58
C LEU A 486 52.28 3.58 1.94
N ARG A 487 51.73 4.20 3.01
CA ARG A 487 52.17 3.97 4.40
C ARG A 487 52.11 2.52 4.84
N PHE A 488 51.21 1.74 4.26
CA PHE A 488 51.01 0.33 4.61
C PHE A 488 51.68 -0.62 3.62
N LEU A 489 52.45 -0.12 2.65
CA LEU A 489 53.21 -0.97 1.73
C LEU A 489 54.64 -1.13 2.23
N VAL A 490 55.01 -2.38 2.53
CA VAL A 490 56.37 -2.74 2.88
C VAL A 490 56.90 -3.76 1.89
N THR A 491 58.20 -3.68 1.59
CA THR A 491 58.85 -4.70 0.77
C THR A 491 59.23 -5.87 1.66
N ASP A 492 58.65 -7.04 1.36
CA ASP A 492 58.99 -8.29 2.02
C ASP A 492 60.49 -8.59 1.80
N PRO A 493 61.30 -8.67 2.87
CA PRO A 493 62.74 -8.90 2.76
C PRO A 493 63.11 -10.28 2.21
N GLU A 494 62.22 -11.28 2.27
CA GLU A 494 62.46 -12.64 1.77
C GLU A 494 62.08 -12.79 0.30
N THR A 495 60.96 -12.19 -0.12
CA THR A 495 60.41 -12.39 -1.48
C THR A 495 60.63 -11.20 -2.42
N GLY A 496 61.03 -10.04 -1.89
CA GLY A 496 61.18 -8.78 -2.63
C GLY A 496 59.86 -8.19 -3.14
N LYS A 497 58.72 -8.78 -2.79
CA LYS A 497 57.39 -8.32 -3.21
C LYS A 497 56.88 -7.26 -2.25
N GLN A 498 56.07 -6.33 -2.77
CA GLN A 498 55.30 -5.42 -1.92
C GLN A 498 54.20 -6.21 -1.22
N VAL A 499 54.08 -6.04 0.09
CA VAL A 499 53.00 -6.61 0.92
C VAL A 499 52.35 -5.50 1.73
N ALA A 500 51.04 -5.65 1.96
CA ALA A 500 50.31 -4.74 2.82
C ALA A 500 50.55 -5.13 4.29
N ASP A 501 51.15 -4.24 5.07
CA ASP A 501 51.44 -4.45 6.49
C ASP A 501 50.50 -3.61 7.36
N SER A 502 49.68 -4.27 8.17
CA SER A 502 48.76 -3.65 9.11
C SER A 502 49.34 -3.40 10.50
N SER A 503 50.64 -3.68 10.72
CA SER A 503 51.30 -3.55 12.02
C SER A 503 51.13 -2.17 12.66
N ILE A 504 51.01 -1.13 11.84
CA ILE A 504 50.75 0.26 12.22
C ILE A 504 49.35 0.41 12.87
N LEU A 505 48.37 -0.36 12.42
CA LEU A 505 47.04 -0.41 13.03
C LEU A 505 47.02 -1.28 14.29
N ALA A 506 47.96 -2.23 14.46
CA ALA A 506 47.97 -3.12 15.62
C ALA A 506 48.65 -2.49 16.86
N PRO A 507 48.07 -2.57 18.07
CA PRO A 507 46.77 -3.14 18.46
C PRO A 507 45.63 -2.10 18.53
N PHE A 508 45.79 -0.95 17.88
CA PHE A 508 44.90 0.21 17.97
C PHE A 508 43.69 0.12 17.03
N ALA A 509 43.64 -0.88 16.15
CA ALA A 509 42.52 -1.12 15.26
C ALA A 509 41.31 -1.44 16.12
N ASP A 510 40.40 -0.47 16.25
CA ASP A 510 39.09 -0.75 16.81
C ASP A 510 38.20 -1.31 15.70
N GLY A 511 37.57 -2.42 16.00
CA GLY A 511 36.72 -3.16 15.08
C GLY A 511 36.11 -4.36 15.80
N LEU A 512 35.63 -4.10 17.02
CA LEU A 512 34.97 -4.92 18.05
C LEU A 512 35.31 -6.41 18.25
N TYR A 513 35.93 -7.14 17.32
CA TYR A 513 36.36 -8.54 17.47
C TYR A 513 37.60 -8.87 16.63
N GLY A 514 38.78 -8.36 17.02
CA GLY A 514 40.06 -8.98 16.68
C GLY A 514 40.94 -8.21 15.71
N SER A 515 42.12 -7.80 16.20
CA SER A 515 43.24 -7.19 15.47
C SER A 515 44.13 -8.22 14.76
N THR A 516 43.54 -9.33 14.29
CA THR A 516 44.26 -10.31 13.47
C THR A 516 43.91 -10.10 12.00
N ASN A 517 44.96 -10.01 11.19
CA ASN A 517 45.08 -9.69 9.75
C ASN A 517 44.22 -10.51 8.75
N ASN A 518 43.17 -11.18 9.23
CA ASN A 518 42.35 -12.19 8.53
C ASN A 518 40.85 -12.16 8.93
N GLY A 519 40.35 -11.12 9.62
CA GLY A 519 38.99 -11.11 10.20
C GLY A 519 37.85 -11.02 9.18
N PHE A 520 36.68 -11.58 9.52
CA PHE A 520 35.46 -11.56 8.69
C PHE A 520 35.12 -10.16 8.13
N THR A 521 35.21 -9.12 8.97
CA THR A 521 34.87 -7.74 8.59
C THR A 521 35.78 -7.16 7.51
N GLU A 522 37.10 -7.41 7.56
CA GLU A 522 38.04 -6.99 6.50
C GLU A 522 37.65 -7.64 5.17
N ARG A 523 37.40 -8.95 5.19
CA ARG A 523 37.03 -9.73 4.00
C ARG A 523 35.71 -9.26 3.40
N ALA A 524 34.71 -9.00 4.23
CA ALA A 524 33.42 -8.47 3.79
C ALA A 524 33.59 -7.08 3.12
N ILE A 525 34.29 -6.15 3.77
CA ILE A 525 34.55 -4.79 3.23
C ILE A 525 35.30 -4.85 1.90
N LEU A 526 36.36 -5.66 1.81
CA LEU A 526 37.14 -5.81 0.58
C LEU A 526 36.31 -6.47 -0.52
N THR A 527 35.44 -7.43 -0.21
CA THR A 527 34.53 -8.07 -1.17
C THR A 527 33.55 -7.07 -1.77
N PHE A 528 32.87 -6.27 -0.92
CA PHE A 528 31.96 -5.22 -1.40
C PHE A 528 32.72 -4.17 -2.22
N THR A 529 33.86 -3.68 -1.72
CA THR A 529 34.67 -2.66 -2.38
C THR A 529 35.17 -3.14 -3.73
N ALA A 530 35.68 -4.38 -3.82
CA ALA A 530 36.18 -4.96 -5.06
C ALA A 530 35.08 -5.12 -6.11
N GLY A 531 33.90 -5.61 -5.72
CA GLY A 531 32.76 -5.72 -6.63
C GLY A 531 32.28 -4.35 -7.14
N ILE A 532 32.25 -3.33 -6.27
CA ILE A 532 31.90 -1.95 -6.66
C ILE A 532 32.93 -1.40 -7.65
N VAL A 533 34.22 -1.45 -7.31
CA VAL A 533 35.32 -0.89 -8.11
C VAL A 533 35.46 -1.57 -9.48
N ALA A 534 35.16 -2.87 -9.56
CA ALA A 534 35.29 -3.67 -10.78
C ALA A 534 34.10 -3.53 -11.74
N LEU A 535 32.87 -3.35 -11.22
CA LEU A 535 31.66 -3.36 -12.05
C LEU A 535 31.11 -1.95 -12.36
N TRP A 536 31.39 -0.97 -11.50
CA TRP A 536 30.74 0.34 -11.52
C TRP A 536 31.74 1.49 -11.64
N ASP A 537 31.36 2.53 -12.38
CA ASP A 537 32.00 3.85 -12.33
C ASP A 537 31.18 4.83 -11.49
N ILE A 538 31.81 5.83 -10.87
CA ILE A 538 31.17 6.75 -9.92
C ILE A 538 31.72 8.16 -10.14
N GLU A 539 30.96 9.04 -10.80
CA GLU A 539 31.38 10.43 -11.12
C GLU A 539 30.39 11.51 -10.60
N PRO A 540 30.83 12.66 -10.04
CA PRO A 540 29.91 13.69 -9.54
C PRO A 540 29.20 14.51 -10.64
N THR A 541 27.99 15.02 -10.39
CA THR A 541 27.24 15.85 -11.38
C THR A 541 27.85 17.22 -11.68
N SER A 542 28.63 17.78 -10.76
CA SER A 542 29.08 19.17 -10.80
C SER A 542 30.57 19.36 -11.09
N GLY A 543 31.31 18.29 -11.40
CA GLY A 543 32.75 18.36 -11.65
C GLY A 543 33.31 17.08 -12.27
N LYS A 544 34.63 17.06 -12.52
CA LYS A 544 35.33 15.90 -13.11
C LYS A 544 35.73 14.81 -12.10
N PHE A 545 35.78 15.12 -10.79
CA PHE A 545 36.31 14.20 -9.76
C PHE A 545 35.52 14.28 -8.47
N LEU A 546 35.31 13.12 -7.82
CA LEU A 546 34.58 13.00 -6.57
C LEU A 546 35.30 13.75 -5.43
N SER A 547 34.56 14.61 -4.71
CA SER A 547 35.09 15.30 -3.52
C SER A 547 34.75 14.51 -2.26
N VAL A 548 35.77 14.19 -1.46
CA VAL A 548 35.62 13.50 -0.17
C VAL A 548 34.85 14.40 0.81
N PRO A 549 33.67 13.99 1.32
CA PRO A 549 32.88 14.82 2.23
C PRO A 549 33.52 14.89 3.62
N GLY A 550 33.21 15.94 4.38
CA GLY A 550 33.58 16.01 5.80
C GLY A 550 32.83 14.97 6.64
N HIS A 551 33.28 14.72 7.86
CA HIS A 551 32.77 13.66 8.72
C HIS A 551 32.03 14.16 9.98
N LYS A 552 31.04 13.38 10.45
CA LYS A 552 30.26 13.58 11.68
C LYS A 552 30.42 12.37 12.59
N THR A 553 30.40 12.60 13.90
CA THR A 553 30.59 11.58 14.92
C THR A 553 29.44 10.57 14.94
N SER A 554 29.80 9.29 14.92
CA SER A 554 28.92 8.13 15.13
C SER A 554 29.70 7.04 15.87
N TRP A 555 29.04 5.95 16.25
CA TRP A 555 29.69 4.83 16.93
C TRP A 555 30.63 4.06 15.98
N GLY A 556 31.82 3.69 16.46
CA GLY A 556 32.81 2.85 15.76
C GLY A 556 33.56 3.54 14.61
N ALA A 557 32.84 4.06 13.62
CA ALA A 557 33.39 4.74 12.46
C ALA A 557 32.62 6.04 12.19
N PHE A 558 33.25 6.98 11.48
CA PHE A 558 32.64 8.25 11.14
C PHE A 558 31.59 8.13 10.01
N ARG A 559 30.60 9.03 10.03
CA ARG A 559 29.62 9.20 8.95
C ARG A 559 29.90 10.46 8.12
N PRO A 560 29.44 10.54 6.86
CA PRO A 560 29.53 11.77 6.08
C PRO A 560 28.60 12.89 6.61
N THR A 561 29.05 14.13 6.51
CA THR A 561 28.31 15.36 6.91
C THR A 561 27.32 15.84 5.88
N LYS A 562 27.60 15.61 4.59
CA LYS A 562 26.76 16.02 3.47
C LYS A 562 26.26 14.78 2.75
N LYS A 563 25.02 14.87 2.23
CA LYS A 563 24.56 13.90 1.23
C LYS A 563 25.40 14.12 -0.02
N LEU A 564 26.20 13.13 -0.39
CA LEU A 564 26.74 13.06 -1.74
C LEU A 564 25.59 12.66 -2.65
N ARG A 565 24.84 13.65 -3.12
CA ARG A 565 23.89 13.48 -4.22
C ARG A 565 24.69 13.73 -5.48
N SER A 566 24.48 12.84 -6.46
CA SER A 566 24.97 12.88 -7.84
C SER A 566 26.09 11.91 -8.18
N PHE A 567 25.75 10.86 -8.96
CA PHE A 567 26.70 9.93 -9.57
C PHE A 567 26.32 9.53 -10.99
N PHE A 568 27.27 9.43 -11.92
CA PHE A 568 27.11 8.64 -13.14
C PHE A 568 27.56 7.22 -12.85
N VAL A 569 26.68 6.24 -13.05
CA VAL A 569 26.93 4.84 -12.73
C VAL A 569 27.01 4.04 -14.04
N GLU A 570 28.08 4.22 -14.81
CA GLU A 570 28.28 3.49 -16.08
C GLU A 570 28.75 2.07 -15.82
N LEU A 571 27.98 1.09 -16.29
CA LEU A 571 28.36 -0.32 -16.33
C LEU A 571 29.50 -0.48 -17.35
N LEU A 572 30.65 -1.02 -16.96
CA LEU A 572 31.92 -1.05 -17.73
C LEU A 572 31.93 -1.89 -19.04
N PHE A 573 30.87 -1.87 -19.85
CA PHE A 573 30.76 -2.59 -21.14
C PHE A 573 30.38 -1.65 -22.29
N LYS A 574 31.28 -0.75 -22.72
CA LYS A 574 31.18 -0.10 -24.04
C LYS A 574 31.87 -0.93 -25.12
N SER A 575 31.07 -1.64 -25.92
CA SER A 575 31.48 -2.05 -27.27
C SER A 575 31.49 -0.82 -28.19
N LYS A 576 32.68 -0.39 -28.60
CA LYS A 576 32.87 0.53 -29.72
C LYS A 576 32.37 -0.13 -31.01
N LYS A 577 31.17 0.23 -31.51
CA LYS A 577 30.93 0.69 -32.90
C LYS A 577 29.47 0.56 -33.36
N SER A 578 29.15 1.50 -34.23
CA SER A 578 28.20 1.41 -35.35
C SER A 578 26.75 1.80 -35.06
N ARG A 579 26.52 3.13 -35.12
CA ARG A 579 25.31 3.72 -35.69
C ARG A 579 24.94 3.01 -37.00
N LYS A 580 23.87 2.22 -36.99
CA LYS A 580 22.97 2.07 -38.13
C LYS A 580 21.55 1.95 -37.61
N HIS A 581 20.80 3.04 -37.83
CA HIS A 581 19.36 3.10 -37.65
C HIS A 581 18.67 1.95 -38.38
N ASN A 582 17.74 1.29 -37.69
CA ASN A 582 16.55 0.77 -38.32
C ASN A 582 15.34 1.42 -37.66
N LYS A 583 14.57 2.13 -38.48
CA LYS A 583 13.37 2.90 -38.17
C LYS A 583 12.30 2.00 -37.53
N MET A 584 12.07 2.16 -36.24
CA MET A 584 10.73 2.31 -35.70
C MET A 584 10.61 3.77 -35.33
N ASP A 585 9.52 4.42 -35.74
CA ASP A 585 9.34 5.88 -35.65
C ASP A 585 9.80 6.42 -34.29
N GLU A 586 10.97 7.05 -34.29
CA GLU A 586 11.49 7.88 -33.22
C GLU A 586 10.48 9.01 -33.03
N GLN A 587 9.54 8.86 -32.09
CA GLN A 587 8.95 10.04 -31.48
C GLN A 587 10.09 10.74 -30.75
N ASN A 588 10.59 11.82 -31.35
CA ASN A 588 11.46 12.78 -30.69
C ASN A 588 10.87 13.04 -29.28
N PRO A 589 11.58 12.73 -28.18
CA PRO A 589 11.04 12.95 -26.82
C PRO A 589 10.74 14.44 -26.56
N ASN A 590 11.37 15.34 -27.34
CA ASN A 590 11.08 16.77 -27.37
C ASN A 590 10.14 17.22 -28.50
N GLY A 591 9.53 16.29 -29.24
CA GLY A 591 8.59 16.59 -30.31
C GLY A 591 7.34 17.34 -29.85
N ASP A 592 6.94 17.16 -28.57
CA ASP A 592 5.85 17.95 -27.96
C ASP A 592 6.17 19.45 -27.90
N TYR A 593 7.45 19.83 -27.95
CA TYR A 593 7.94 21.22 -27.91
C TYR A 593 8.26 21.79 -29.30
N ASP A 594 8.13 20.99 -30.37
CA ASP A 594 8.30 21.47 -31.73
C ASP A 594 7.06 22.26 -32.17
N LEU A 595 7.15 23.59 -32.04
CA LEU A 595 6.08 24.52 -32.42
C LEU A 595 5.78 24.52 -33.93
N THR A 596 6.62 23.89 -34.76
CA THR A 596 6.36 23.76 -36.21
C THR A 596 5.43 22.60 -36.55
N THR A 597 5.26 21.65 -35.61
CA THR A 597 4.43 20.45 -35.78
C THR A 597 3.21 20.52 -34.87
N PRO A 598 1.99 20.68 -35.41
CA PRO A 598 0.78 20.71 -34.59
C PRO A 598 0.59 19.42 -33.77
N ILE A 599 0.15 19.55 -32.51
CA ILE A 599 -0.23 18.40 -31.70
C ILE A 599 -1.51 17.78 -32.28
N THR A 600 -1.37 16.65 -32.96
CA THR A 600 -2.46 15.93 -33.64
C THR A 600 -2.85 14.62 -32.95
N SER A 601 -2.05 14.15 -31.98
CA SER A 601 -2.35 12.89 -31.27
C SER A 601 -3.58 13.02 -30.39
N THR A 602 -4.49 12.06 -30.51
CA THR A 602 -5.73 11.98 -29.73
C THR A 602 -5.65 10.94 -28.60
N SER A 603 -4.45 10.61 -28.13
CA SER A 603 -4.24 9.54 -27.12
C SER A 603 -3.40 10.04 -25.95
N GLY A 604 -3.64 9.45 -24.77
CA GLY A 604 -2.99 9.81 -23.51
C GLY A 604 -3.11 11.30 -23.21
N LEU A 605 -2.04 11.89 -22.68
CA LEU A 605 -2.01 13.29 -22.27
C LEU A 605 -2.32 14.31 -23.39
N ARG A 606 -2.14 13.92 -24.66
CA ARG A 606 -2.32 14.79 -25.83
C ARG A 606 -3.80 14.94 -26.23
N GLN A 607 -4.66 14.07 -25.73
CA GLN A 607 -6.10 14.13 -25.97
C GLN A 607 -6.77 15.26 -25.17
N GLY A 608 -7.70 15.98 -25.80
CA GLY A 608 -8.62 16.89 -25.10
C GLY A 608 -7.89 17.96 -24.28
N LEU A 609 -6.94 18.67 -24.90
CA LEU A 609 -6.16 19.70 -24.23
C LEU A 609 -7.05 20.86 -23.74
N THR A 610 -6.71 21.41 -22.58
CA THR A 610 -7.36 22.62 -22.06
C THR A 610 -7.17 23.76 -23.05
N SER A 611 -8.21 24.56 -23.32
CA SER A 611 -8.13 25.65 -24.29
C SER A 611 -7.48 26.90 -23.68
N TYR A 612 -6.15 27.01 -23.76
CA TYR A 612 -5.41 28.25 -23.48
C TYR A 612 -5.11 29.08 -24.74
N GLY A 613 -5.61 28.64 -25.91
CA GLY A 613 -5.31 29.26 -27.21
C GLY A 613 -3.99 28.78 -27.85
N ASP A 614 -3.20 27.99 -27.13
CA ASP A 614 -1.94 27.39 -27.59
C ASP A 614 -1.90 25.93 -27.12
N ALA A 615 -1.98 24.98 -28.07
CA ALA A 615 -1.99 23.55 -27.77
C ALA A 615 -0.67 23.06 -27.16
N HIS A 616 0.48 23.61 -27.58
CA HIS A 616 1.78 23.24 -27.03
C HIS A 616 1.90 23.72 -25.58
N PHE A 617 1.47 24.95 -25.30
CA PHE A 617 1.41 25.44 -23.93
C PHE A 617 0.46 24.62 -23.06
N SER A 618 -0.71 24.24 -23.59
CA SER A 618 -1.66 23.40 -22.86
C SER A 618 -1.09 22.03 -22.49
N LEU A 619 -0.38 21.39 -23.42
CA LEU A 619 0.28 20.11 -23.17
C LEU A 619 1.44 20.29 -22.19
N PHE A 620 2.28 21.31 -22.36
CA PHE A 620 3.36 21.65 -21.43
C PHE A 620 2.83 21.83 -20.01
N LEU A 621 1.80 22.65 -19.82
CA LEU A 621 1.21 22.93 -18.50
C LEU A 621 0.67 21.64 -17.86
N ARG A 622 -0.03 20.81 -18.65
CA ARG A 622 -0.54 19.51 -18.18
C ARG A 622 0.59 18.59 -17.72
N LYS A 623 1.67 18.49 -18.52
CA LYS A 623 2.88 17.70 -18.17
C LYS A 623 3.54 18.22 -16.89
N VAL A 624 3.70 19.54 -16.74
CA VAL A 624 4.26 20.15 -15.51
C VAL A 624 3.47 19.74 -14.27
N PHE A 625 2.14 19.85 -14.30
CA PHE A 625 1.31 19.54 -13.13
C PHE A 625 1.25 18.06 -12.81
N ILE A 626 1.17 17.18 -13.82
CA ILE A 626 1.15 15.74 -13.55
C ILE A 626 2.52 15.22 -13.11
N LYS A 627 3.64 15.81 -13.58
CA LYS A 627 4.99 15.53 -13.08
C LYS A 627 5.17 15.88 -11.59
N ALA A 628 4.38 16.81 -11.04
CA ALA A 628 4.39 17.08 -9.60
C ALA A 628 3.92 15.86 -8.76
N LEU A 629 3.23 14.89 -9.36
CA LEU A 629 2.89 13.60 -8.75
C LEU A 629 4.00 12.54 -8.91
N GLY A 630 5.12 12.86 -9.58
CA GLY A 630 6.26 11.96 -9.76
C GLY A 630 6.21 11.05 -11.00
N TYR A 631 5.36 11.35 -11.99
CA TYR A 631 5.32 10.58 -13.25
C TYR A 631 6.43 11.00 -14.22
N SER A 632 7.17 10.02 -14.76
CA SER A 632 8.19 10.24 -15.79
C SER A 632 7.58 10.41 -17.19
N GLU A 633 8.34 10.94 -18.15
CA GLU A 633 7.91 11.02 -19.56
C GLU A 633 7.52 9.65 -20.15
N ASP A 634 8.23 8.58 -19.80
CA ASP A 634 7.88 7.21 -20.23
C ASP A 634 6.46 6.84 -19.77
N ALA A 635 6.14 7.06 -18.50
CA ALA A 635 4.80 6.77 -17.97
C ALA A 635 3.73 7.61 -18.69
N LEU A 636 4.01 8.89 -18.92
CA LEU A 636 3.10 9.83 -19.58
C LEU A 636 2.93 9.58 -21.09
N SER A 637 3.82 8.78 -21.69
CA SER A 637 3.73 8.36 -23.08
C SER A 637 2.80 7.16 -23.29
N ARG A 638 2.47 6.41 -22.23
CA ARG A 638 1.64 5.20 -22.28
C ARG A 638 0.14 5.52 -22.39
N PRO A 639 -0.69 4.58 -22.89
CA PRO A 639 -2.14 4.71 -22.84
C PRO A 639 -2.63 4.89 -21.40
N ILE A 640 -3.48 5.90 -21.17
CA ILE A 640 -4.00 6.24 -19.85
C ILE A 640 -5.30 5.47 -19.62
N VAL A 641 -5.29 4.57 -18.65
CA VAL A 641 -6.49 3.87 -18.16
C VAL A 641 -6.97 4.57 -16.90
N GLY A 642 -8.13 5.23 -17.01
CA GLY A 642 -8.84 5.78 -15.86
C GLY A 642 -9.49 4.69 -15.03
N ILE A 643 -9.49 4.82 -13.71
CA ILE A 643 -10.17 3.88 -12.80
C ILE A 643 -11.11 4.67 -11.90
N ILE A 644 -12.42 4.47 -12.08
CA ILE A 644 -13.42 5.15 -11.26
C ILE A 644 -13.42 4.56 -9.85
N ASN A 645 -13.18 5.42 -8.86
CA ASN A 645 -13.25 5.10 -7.45
C ASN A 645 -14.64 5.45 -6.88
N THR A 646 -15.39 4.43 -6.47
CA THR A 646 -16.71 4.53 -5.83
C THR A 646 -16.71 4.13 -4.35
N PHE A 647 -15.53 4.10 -3.70
CA PHE A 647 -15.44 3.82 -2.27
C PHE A 647 -16.11 4.91 -1.42
N SER A 648 -16.78 4.52 -0.34
CA SER A 648 -17.28 5.44 0.68
C SER A 648 -17.48 4.71 2.00
N GLY A 649 -17.20 5.38 3.12
CA GLY A 649 -17.50 4.87 4.45
C GLY A 649 -19.00 4.65 4.72
N PHE A 650 -19.89 5.25 3.92
CA PHE A 650 -21.34 5.03 3.96
C PHE A 650 -21.82 3.95 2.98
N ASN A 651 -20.92 3.29 2.24
CA ASN A 651 -21.28 2.32 1.21
C ASN A 651 -20.60 0.96 1.44
N PRO A 652 -21.15 0.09 2.31
CA PRO A 652 -20.57 -1.22 2.59
C PRO A 652 -20.54 -2.14 1.35
N CYS A 653 -21.38 -1.88 0.35
CA CYS A 653 -21.37 -2.63 -0.91
C CYS A 653 -20.12 -2.38 -1.77
N HIS A 654 -19.38 -1.31 -1.45
CA HIS A 654 -18.18 -0.86 -2.15
C HIS A 654 -16.95 -0.86 -1.23
N ALA A 655 -17.02 -1.53 -0.07
CA ALA A 655 -15.91 -1.54 0.89
C ALA A 655 -14.63 -2.20 0.35
N ASN A 656 -14.72 -3.11 -0.63
CA ASN A 656 -13.56 -3.73 -1.27
C ASN A 656 -12.99 -2.91 -2.45
N VAL A 657 -13.60 -1.79 -2.84
CA VAL A 657 -13.14 -0.97 -3.98
C VAL A 657 -11.65 -0.62 -3.90
N PRO A 658 -11.07 -0.23 -2.75
CA PRO A 658 -9.63 0.02 -2.67
C PRO A 658 -8.78 -1.19 -3.12
N GLN A 659 -9.18 -2.41 -2.76
CA GLN A 659 -8.48 -3.63 -3.17
C GLN A 659 -8.65 -3.91 -4.67
N LEU A 660 -9.83 -3.61 -5.22
CA LEU A 660 -10.11 -3.76 -6.65
C LEU A 660 -9.30 -2.76 -7.49
N ILE A 661 -9.13 -1.53 -7.00
CA ILE A 661 -8.32 -0.52 -7.66
C ILE A 661 -6.87 -0.98 -7.74
N GLU A 662 -6.29 -1.44 -6.63
CA GLU A 662 -4.90 -1.92 -6.64
C GLU A 662 -4.70 -3.14 -7.55
N ALA A 663 -5.66 -4.08 -7.57
CA ALA A 663 -5.62 -5.21 -8.50
C ALA A 663 -5.77 -4.77 -9.97
N ALA A 664 -6.66 -3.83 -10.27
CA ALA A 664 -6.83 -3.28 -11.61
C ALA A 664 -5.60 -2.49 -12.07
N LYS A 665 -5.00 -1.67 -11.20
CA LYS A 665 -3.73 -0.95 -11.46
C LYS A 665 -2.62 -1.94 -11.83
N ARG A 666 -2.47 -3.02 -11.06
CA ARG A 666 -1.51 -4.09 -11.37
C ARG A 666 -1.73 -4.65 -12.78
N GLY A 667 -2.98 -4.98 -13.13
CA GLY A 667 -3.32 -5.46 -14.47
C GLY A 667 -2.98 -4.47 -15.60
N VAL A 668 -3.28 -3.18 -15.40
CA VAL A 668 -2.96 -2.11 -16.37
C VAL A 668 -1.45 -1.96 -16.55
N GLN A 669 -0.71 -1.87 -15.44
CA GLN A 669 0.73 -1.61 -15.43
C GLN A 669 1.51 -2.77 -16.06
N LEU A 670 1.15 -4.02 -15.75
CA LEU A 670 1.75 -5.22 -16.34
C LEU A 670 1.58 -5.30 -17.86
N ASN A 671 0.59 -4.60 -18.43
CA ASN A 671 0.30 -4.59 -19.86
C ASN A 671 0.73 -3.29 -20.56
N GLY A 672 1.53 -2.45 -19.90
CA GLY A 672 2.09 -1.25 -20.52
C GLY A 672 1.18 -0.02 -20.56
N GLY A 673 0.11 0.01 -19.75
CA GLY A 673 -0.73 1.20 -19.55
C GLY A 673 -0.31 2.02 -18.33
N LEU A 674 -0.79 3.27 -18.26
CA LEU A 674 -0.73 4.14 -17.09
C LEU A 674 -2.09 4.15 -16.38
N ALA A 675 -2.16 3.60 -15.17
CA ALA A 675 -3.40 3.58 -14.39
C ALA A 675 -3.56 4.86 -13.55
N ILE A 676 -4.68 5.58 -13.73
CA ILE A 676 -5.00 6.78 -12.95
C ILE A 676 -6.38 6.61 -12.33
N GLU A 677 -6.45 6.52 -11.00
CA GLU A 677 -7.74 6.52 -10.31
C GLU A 677 -8.31 7.94 -10.18
N PHE A 678 -9.63 8.07 -10.26
CA PHE A 678 -10.34 9.32 -9.98
C PHE A 678 -11.71 9.02 -9.38
N PRO A 679 -12.23 9.90 -8.50
CA PRO A 679 -13.50 9.66 -7.84
C PRO A 679 -14.70 10.01 -8.74
N THR A 680 -15.80 9.30 -8.55
CA THR A 680 -17.17 9.75 -8.87
C THR A 680 -18.03 9.63 -7.61
N ILE A 681 -19.23 10.20 -7.60
CA ILE A 681 -20.12 10.06 -6.43
C ILE A 681 -20.41 8.58 -6.13
N SER A 682 -20.46 8.24 -4.85
CA SER A 682 -20.82 6.89 -4.37
C SER A 682 -22.26 6.90 -3.88
N VAL A 683 -23.09 6.01 -4.45
CA VAL A 683 -24.52 5.89 -4.12
C VAL A 683 -24.79 4.53 -3.45
N ALA A 684 -25.25 4.56 -2.21
CA ALA A 684 -25.64 3.37 -1.45
C ALA A 684 -27.17 3.34 -1.24
N GLU A 685 -27.82 2.21 -1.56
CA GLU A 685 -29.30 2.08 -1.53
C GLU A 685 -29.89 2.50 -0.18
N SER A 686 -29.45 1.86 0.91
CA SER A 686 -30.02 2.05 2.25
C SER A 686 -29.65 3.38 2.92
N PHE A 687 -28.66 4.11 2.41
CA PHE A 687 -28.16 5.35 3.02
C PHE A 687 -28.55 6.61 2.22
N SER A 688 -29.16 6.46 1.05
CA SER A 688 -29.52 7.60 0.19
C SER A 688 -30.94 8.11 0.48
N HIS A 689 -31.07 9.43 0.67
CA HIS A 689 -32.36 10.11 0.85
C HIS A 689 -32.64 11.09 -0.30
N PRO A 690 -33.87 11.16 -0.85
CA PRO A 690 -35.06 10.36 -0.50
C PRO A 690 -34.98 8.89 -0.97
N THR A 691 -34.15 8.61 -1.97
CA THR A 691 -33.82 7.25 -2.45
C THR A 691 -32.58 7.33 -3.34
N SER A 692 -31.86 6.22 -3.54
CA SER A 692 -30.69 6.15 -4.43
C SER A 692 -31.03 6.41 -5.90
N MET A 693 -32.21 6.03 -6.36
CA MET A 693 -32.65 6.20 -7.75
C MET A 693 -32.73 7.69 -8.13
N PHE A 694 -33.09 8.54 -7.17
CA PHE A 694 -33.02 9.99 -7.32
C PHE A 694 -31.61 10.46 -7.71
N LEU A 695 -30.55 9.80 -7.23
CA LEU A 695 -29.15 10.15 -7.47
C LEU A 695 -28.51 9.40 -8.65
N ARG A 696 -29.20 8.42 -9.26
CA ARG A 696 -28.66 7.65 -10.40
C ARG A 696 -28.27 8.56 -11.57
N ASN A 697 -29.15 9.48 -11.96
CA ASN A 697 -28.91 10.35 -13.11
C ASN A 697 -27.80 11.37 -12.80
N LEU A 698 -27.70 11.84 -11.55
CA LEU A 698 -26.56 12.64 -11.11
C LEU A 698 -25.23 11.88 -11.24
N MET A 699 -25.19 10.63 -10.78
CA MET A 699 -23.99 9.79 -10.91
C MET A 699 -23.64 9.51 -12.37
N SER A 700 -24.66 9.37 -13.22
CA SER A 700 -24.47 9.19 -14.66
C SER A 700 -23.87 10.44 -15.32
N MET A 701 -24.37 11.64 -14.99
CA MET A 701 -23.78 12.91 -15.45
C MET A 701 -22.33 13.06 -14.96
N ASP A 702 -22.10 12.81 -13.67
CA ASP A 702 -20.76 12.85 -13.08
C ASP A 702 -19.80 11.89 -13.79
N THR A 703 -20.25 10.65 -14.04
CA THR A 703 -19.47 9.65 -14.78
C THR A 703 -19.20 10.10 -16.22
N GLU A 704 -20.21 10.58 -16.93
CA GLU A 704 -20.07 11.05 -18.32
C GLU A 704 -19.04 12.19 -18.41
N GLU A 705 -19.23 13.25 -17.63
CA GLU A 705 -18.40 14.43 -17.68
C GLU A 705 -16.97 14.12 -17.23
N MET A 706 -16.79 13.31 -16.20
CA MET A 706 -15.45 12.93 -15.73
C MET A 706 -14.71 12.06 -16.76
N ILE A 707 -15.38 11.15 -17.47
CA ILE A 707 -14.76 10.38 -18.56
C ILE A 707 -14.39 11.30 -19.73
N ARG A 708 -15.26 12.26 -20.08
CA ARG A 708 -15.03 13.19 -21.21
C ARG A 708 -13.91 14.18 -20.91
N ALA A 709 -13.90 14.77 -19.72
CA ALA A 709 -12.98 15.84 -19.32
C ALA A 709 -11.53 15.36 -19.12
N GLN A 710 -11.33 14.09 -18.74
CA GLN A 710 -10.01 13.54 -18.44
C GLN A 710 -9.34 12.93 -19.70
N PRO A 711 -8.00 12.96 -19.80
CA PRO A 711 -7.25 12.45 -20.94
C PRO A 711 -7.12 10.92 -20.91
N LEU A 712 -8.24 10.22 -20.81
CA LEU A 712 -8.32 8.76 -20.71
C LEU A 712 -8.43 8.12 -22.11
N ASP A 713 -7.69 7.04 -22.35
CA ASP A 713 -7.81 6.16 -23.52
C ASP A 713 -8.81 5.02 -23.28
N ALA A 714 -8.91 4.55 -22.04
CA ALA A 714 -9.96 3.65 -21.57
C ALA A 714 -10.32 3.95 -20.11
N CYS A 715 -11.50 3.48 -19.66
CA CYS A 715 -11.96 3.68 -18.30
C CYS A 715 -12.51 2.40 -17.67
N ILE A 716 -11.93 1.98 -16.56
CA ILE A 716 -12.48 0.93 -15.69
C ILE A 716 -13.51 1.58 -14.77
N MET A 717 -14.75 1.10 -14.83
CA MET A 717 -15.86 1.65 -14.06
C MET A 717 -16.21 0.71 -12.92
N ILE A 718 -15.74 1.03 -11.71
CA ILE A 718 -16.01 0.19 -10.55
C ILE A 718 -17.39 0.50 -10.00
N GLY A 719 -18.29 -0.48 -10.12
CA GLY A 719 -19.68 -0.42 -9.70
C GLY A 719 -20.09 -1.65 -8.90
N GLY A 720 -21.23 -1.59 -8.21
CA GLY A 720 -21.72 -2.71 -7.42
C GLY A 720 -23.13 -2.48 -6.93
N CYS A 721 -23.30 -1.58 -5.97
CA CYS A 721 -24.59 -1.26 -5.36
C CYS A 721 -25.61 -0.87 -6.44
N ASP A 722 -26.88 -1.20 -6.20
CA ASP A 722 -28.00 -1.21 -7.17
C ASP A 722 -27.93 -0.22 -8.34
N LYS A 723 -27.72 1.06 -8.06
CA LYS A 723 -27.83 2.14 -9.05
C LYS A 723 -26.50 2.52 -9.71
N THR A 724 -25.38 2.04 -9.19
CA THR A 724 -24.02 2.47 -9.62
C THR A 724 -23.65 1.92 -11.00
N VAL A 725 -23.85 0.61 -11.22
CA VAL A 725 -23.59 -0.05 -12.51
C VAL A 725 -24.41 0.58 -13.65
N PRO A 726 -25.74 0.73 -13.55
CA PRO A 726 -26.50 1.36 -14.62
C PRO A 726 -26.13 2.84 -14.82
N ALA A 727 -25.88 3.60 -13.75
CA ALA A 727 -25.46 5.00 -13.88
C ALA A 727 -24.14 5.13 -14.66
N GLN A 728 -23.17 4.25 -14.37
CA GLN A 728 -21.88 4.22 -15.05
C GLN A 728 -22.00 3.77 -16.50
N LEU A 729 -22.83 2.75 -16.80
CA LEU A 729 -23.11 2.35 -18.19
C LEU A 729 -23.76 3.50 -18.97
N MET A 730 -24.76 4.17 -18.39
CA MET A 730 -25.41 5.33 -18.99
C MET A 730 -24.40 6.44 -19.31
N GLY A 731 -23.57 6.84 -18.34
CA GLY A 731 -22.60 7.90 -18.54
C GLY A 731 -21.44 7.51 -19.46
N GLY A 732 -20.97 6.26 -19.39
CA GLY A 732 -19.89 5.74 -20.20
C GLY A 732 -20.27 5.56 -21.68
N ILE A 733 -21.51 5.14 -21.97
CA ILE A 733 -22.05 5.09 -23.34
C ILE A 733 -22.15 6.51 -23.91
N SER A 734 -22.66 7.48 -23.15
CA SER A 734 -22.74 8.88 -23.58
C SER A 734 -21.36 9.50 -23.82
N ALA A 735 -20.38 9.22 -22.96
CA ALA A 735 -18.99 9.67 -23.14
C ALA A 735 -18.30 9.00 -24.33
N ASN A 736 -18.74 7.80 -24.69
CA ASN A 736 -18.31 7.00 -25.84
C ASN A 736 -16.78 6.81 -25.98
N LYS A 737 -16.09 6.70 -24.84
CA LYS A 737 -14.71 6.20 -24.76
C LYS A 737 -14.74 4.70 -24.45
N PRO A 738 -13.67 3.95 -24.73
CA PRO A 738 -13.55 2.58 -24.25
C PRO A 738 -13.82 2.45 -22.74
N ILE A 739 -14.77 1.60 -22.36
CA ILE A 739 -15.19 1.42 -20.96
C ILE A 739 -15.22 -0.05 -20.58
N LEU A 740 -14.86 -0.35 -19.33
CA LEU A 740 -14.87 -1.69 -18.75
C LEU A 740 -15.53 -1.68 -17.37
N PRO A 741 -16.77 -2.17 -17.24
CA PRO A 741 -17.40 -2.37 -15.94
C PRO A 741 -16.63 -3.39 -15.07
N LEU A 742 -16.35 -3.03 -13.83
CA LEU A 742 -15.77 -3.91 -12.81
C LEU A 742 -16.71 -3.99 -11.60
N ILE A 743 -17.30 -5.16 -11.39
CA ILE A 743 -18.30 -5.38 -10.33
C ILE A 743 -17.63 -5.67 -8.98
N THR A 744 -18.12 -5.07 -7.89
CA THR A 744 -17.58 -5.30 -6.53
C THR A 744 -17.80 -6.72 -6.00
N GLY A 745 -18.94 -7.32 -6.35
CA GLY A 745 -19.33 -8.70 -6.03
C GLY A 745 -20.32 -8.81 -4.87
N PRO A 746 -21.07 -9.92 -4.78
CA PRO A 746 -22.05 -10.16 -3.72
C PRO A 746 -21.42 -10.53 -2.38
N MET A 747 -22.14 -10.24 -1.30
CA MET A 747 -21.92 -10.78 0.04
C MET A 747 -22.14 -12.29 0.06
N MET A 748 -21.45 -12.97 0.98
CA MET A 748 -21.78 -14.35 1.36
C MET A 748 -22.92 -14.36 2.41
N PRO A 749 -23.79 -15.39 2.41
CA PRO A 749 -24.84 -15.53 3.42
C PRO A 749 -24.25 -15.84 4.81
N GLY A 750 -24.92 -15.37 5.87
CA GLY A 750 -24.65 -15.69 7.26
C GLY A 750 -25.45 -16.91 7.73
N SER A 751 -25.50 -17.10 9.06
CA SER A 751 -26.16 -18.26 9.65
C SER A 751 -26.91 -17.91 10.92
N HIS A 752 -28.21 -18.24 10.96
CA HIS A 752 -29.03 -18.13 12.16
C HIS A 752 -29.69 -19.47 12.49
N ARG A 753 -29.42 -20.02 13.68
CA ARG A 753 -29.91 -21.34 14.13
C ARG A 753 -29.65 -22.48 13.11
N GLY A 754 -28.50 -22.43 12.43
CA GLY A 754 -28.11 -23.42 11.42
C GLY A 754 -28.79 -23.25 10.06
N GLN A 755 -29.62 -22.21 9.87
CA GLN A 755 -30.20 -21.86 8.59
C GLN A 755 -29.41 -20.72 7.95
N ARG A 756 -29.17 -20.83 6.64
CA ARG A 756 -28.55 -19.75 5.87
C ARG A 756 -29.50 -18.57 5.78
N ILE A 757 -29.00 -17.39 6.11
CA ILE A 757 -29.72 -16.13 5.95
C ILE A 757 -28.84 -15.12 5.23
N GLY A 758 -29.44 -14.21 4.47
CA GLY A 758 -28.69 -13.19 3.76
C GLY A 758 -29.47 -11.91 3.60
N ALA A 759 -28.72 -10.84 3.33
CA ALA A 759 -29.28 -9.51 3.22
C ALA A 759 -30.41 -9.44 2.18
N CYS A 760 -31.30 -8.47 2.39
CA CYS A 760 -32.32 -8.03 1.45
C CYS A 760 -33.59 -8.91 1.44
N THR A 761 -33.60 -10.15 0.92
CA THR A 761 -34.83 -10.99 0.93
C THR A 761 -35.19 -11.42 2.35
N ASP A 762 -34.23 -11.95 3.10
CA ASP A 762 -34.49 -12.43 4.45
C ASP A 762 -34.73 -11.27 5.43
N CYS A 763 -34.15 -10.09 5.19
CA CYS A 763 -34.51 -8.88 5.94
C CYS A 763 -36.02 -8.62 5.88
N ARG A 764 -36.62 -8.74 4.69
CA ARG A 764 -38.06 -8.47 4.46
C ARG A 764 -38.94 -9.56 5.05
N ASN A 765 -38.57 -10.83 4.82
CA ASN A 765 -39.34 -11.96 5.33
C ASN A 765 -39.34 -11.99 6.86
N ASN A 766 -38.18 -11.80 7.51
CA ASN A 766 -38.10 -11.78 8.97
C ASN A 766 -38.77 -10.52 9.55
N TRP A 767 -38.65 -9.35 8.91
CA TRP A 767 -39.40 -8.17 9.34
C TRP A 767 -40.92 -8.35 9.23
N ALA A 768 -41.38 -9.02 8.18
CA ALA A 768 -42.80 -9.36 8.03
C ALA A 768 -43.27 -10.37 9.09
N ALA A 769 -42.44 -11.38 9.41
CA ALA A 769 -42.70 -12.35 10.48
C ALA A 769 -42.78 -11.66 11.85
N PHE A 770 -41.85 -10.73 12.14
CA PHE A 770 -41.88 -9.92 13.37
C PHE A 770 -43.15 -9.08 13.46
N ARG A 771 -43.54 -8.40 12.37
CA ARG A 771 -44.80 -7.63 12.32
C ARG A 771 -46.04 -8.51 12.53
N ALA A 772 -46.00 -9.76 12.06
CA ALA A 772 -47.07 -10.74 12.24
C ALA A 772 -47.08 -11.40 13.64
N GLY A 773 -46.11 -11.10 14.51
CA GLY A 773 -45.99 -11.72 15.83
C GLY A 773 -45.46 -13.16 15.80
N GLU A 774 -44.84 -13.60 14.69
CA GLU A 774 -44.29 -14.96 14.54
C GLU A 774 -42.90 -15.12 15.16
N ILE A 775 -42.16 -14.02 15.28
CA ILE A 775 -40.86 -13.95 15.95
C ILE A 775 -40.85 -12.76 16.93
N ASP A 776 -40.06 -12.87 17.99
CA ASP A 776 -39.94 -11.85 19.04
C ASP A 776 -38.80 -10.85 18.77
N VAL A 777 -38.61 -9.90 19.69
CA VAL A 777 -37.63 -8.82 19.56
C VAL A 777 -36.20 -9.35 19.70
N GLU A 778 -36.00 -10.37 20.52
CA GLU A 778 -34.72 -11.05 20.71
C GLU A 778 -34.28 -11.76 19.42
N GLU A 779 -35.21 -12.46 18.76
CA GLU A 779 -34.94 -13.19 17.52
C GLU A 779 -34.68 -12.26 16.34
N ILE A 780 -35.48 -11.21 16.12
CA ILE A 780 -35.21 -10.24 15.05
C ILE A 780 -33.88 -9.50 15.26
N SER A 781 -33.50 -9.24 16.52
CA SER A 781 -32.21 -8.65 16.88
C SER A 781 -31.05 -9.61 16.56
N ALA A 782 -31.16 -10.88 16.95
CA ALA A 782 -30.14 -11.90 16.64
C ALA A 782 -30.01 -12.17 15.13
N ILE A 783 -31.11 -12.06 14.37
CA ILE A 783 -31.08 -12.11 12.90
C ILE A 783 -30.36 -10.89 12.32
N ASN A 784 -30.53 -9.71 12.92
CA ASN A 784 -29.92 -8.46 12.42
C ASN A 784 -28.39 -8.54 12.33
N GLU A 785 -27.75 -9.15 13.34
CA GLU A 785 -26.29 -9.33 13.42
C GLU A 785 -25.73 -10.24 12.31
N GLU A 786 -26.56 -11.12 11.73
CA GLU A 786 -26.13 -12.19 10.82
C GLU A 786 -26.60 -12.00 9.36
N LEU A 787 -27.43 -10.98 9.08
CA LEU A 787 -27.97 -10.75 7.74
C LEU A 787 -26.91 -10.29 6.72
N ALA A 788 -25.87 -9.59 7.16
CA ALA A 788 -24.82 -9.04 6.30
C ALA A 788 -23.41 -9.29 6.88
N PRO A 789 -22.96 -10.56 6.97
CA PRO A 789 -21.73 -10.94 7.68
C PRO A 789 -20.45 -10.58 6.92
N THR A 790 -20.55 -10.21 5.64
CA THR A 790 -19.41 -9.88 4.78
C THR A 790 -19.69 -8.60 3.99
N ILE A 791 -18.62 -7.99 3.46
CA ILE A 791 -18.73 -6.86 2.52
C ILE A 791 -19.26 -7.30 1.15
N GLY A 792 -19.76 -6.35 0.36
CA GLY A 792 -20.26 -6.59 -1.00
C GLY A 792 -21.73 -6.24 -1.21
N THR A 793 -22.27 -6.52 -2.38
CA THR A 793 -23.68 -6.25 -2.73
C THR A 793 -24.63 -7.31 -2.17
N CYS A 794 -25.96 -7.09 -2.23
CA CYS A 794 -26.94 -8.11 -1.80
C CYS A 794 -26.61 -9.50 -2.40
N GLY A 795 -26.51 -10.53 -1.57
CA GLY A 795 -26.15 -11.91 -1.96
C GLY A 795 -27.26 -12.72 -2.64
N VAL A 796 -28.34 -12.07 -3.08
CA VAL A 796 -29.52 -12.68 -3.71
C VAL A 796 -29.68 -12.14 -5.13
N MET A 797 -30.71 -12.57 -5.88
CA MET A 797 -31.03 -12.03 -7.20
C MET A 797 -31.76 -10.66 -7.11
N GLY A 798 -31.14 -9.73 -6.39
CA GLY A 798 -31.54 -8.33 -6.27
C GLY A 798 -31.07 -7.48 -7.45
N THR A 799 -31.25 -6.16 -7.38
CA THR A 799 -30.88 -5.26 -8.49
C THR A 799 -29.38 -5.29 -8.78
N ALA A 800 -28.52 -5.23 -7.77
CA ALA A 800 -27.06 -5.31 -7.95
C ALA A 800 -26.63 -6.57 -8.73
N SER A 801 -27.04 -7.76 -8.27
CA SER A 801 -26.73 -9.04 -8.94
C SER A 801 -27.37 -9.14 -10.32
N THR A 802 -28.60 -8.65 -10.48
CA THR A 802 -29.28 -8.60 -11.78
C THR A 802 -28.49 -7.75 -12.77
N MET A 803 -28.10 -6.53 -12.38
CA MET A 803 -27.35 -5.62 -13.25
C MET A 803 -25.95 -6.15 -13.55
N ALA A 804 -25.31 -6.87 -12.63
CA ALA A 804 -24.04 -7.55 -12.89
C ALA A 804 -24.20 -8.64 -13.97
N CYS A 805 -25.23 -9.48 -13.86
CA CYS A 805 -25.52 -10.54 -14.84
C CYS A 805 -25.93 -9.96 -16.21
N VAL A 806 -26.75 -8.91 -16.21
CA VAL A 806 -27.14 -8.15 -17.40
C VAL A 806 -25.91 -7.55 -18.09
N THR A 807 -24.98 -6.95 -17.33
CA THR A 807 -23.75 -6.36 -17.88
C THR A 807 -22.85 -7.42 -18.52
N ALA A 808 -22.76 -8.60 -17.92
CA ALA A 808 -22.06 -9.74 -18.54
C ALA A 808 -22.76 -10.24 -19.80
N ALA A 809 -24.09 -10.29 -19.82
CA ALA A 809 -24.88 -10.70 -20.98
C ALA A 809 -24.85 -9.70 -22.14
N LEU A 810 -24.70 -8.40 -21.85
CA LEU A 810 -24.38 -7.36 -22.84
C LEU A 810 -22.99 -7.55 -23.46
N GLY A 811 -22.15 -8.43 -22.91
CA GLY A 811 -20.79 -8.68 -23.40
C GLY A 811 -19.76 -7.65 -22.93
N MET A 812 -20.09 -6.80 -21.94
CA MET A 812 -19.24 -5.68 -21.53
C MET A 812 -18.17 -6.04 -20.50
N MET A 813 -18.22 -7.24 -19.92
CA MET A 813 -17.29 -7.68 -18.87
C MET A 813 -17.04 -9.19 -18.93
N PRO A 814 -15.95 -9.70 -18.31
CA PRO A 814 -15.75 -11.15 -18.15
C PRO A 814 -16.93 -11.81 -17.43
N LEU A 815 -17.44 -12.92 -17.97
CA LEU A 815 -18.66 -13.59 -17.47
C LEU A 815 -18.58 -13.98 -15.99
N ARG A 816 -17.40 -14.45 -15.53
CA ARG A 816 -17.14 -14.79 -14.12
C ARG A 816 -17.24 -13.59 -13.18
N GLY A 817 -17.03 -12.38 -13.70
CA GLY A 817 -17.12 -11.13 -12.95
C GLY A 817 -18.53 -10.79 -12.47
N ALA A 818 -19.59 -11.37 -13.05
CA ALA A 818 -20.95 -11.13 -12.57
C ALA A 818 -21.27 -11.83 -11.24
N THR A 819 -20.61 -12.96 -10.95
CA THR A 819 -21.06 -13.88 -9.88
C THR A 819 -20.06 -14.07 -8.74
N ALA A 820 -18.75 -13.82 -8.97
CA ALA A 820 -17.72 -14.07 -7.95
C ALA A 820 -17.95 -13.25 -6.65
N PRO A 821 -17.97 -13.87 -5.45
CA PRO A 821 -18.17 -13.15 -4.19
C PRO A 821 -17.16 -12.03 -3.95
N ALA A 822 -17.56 -10.95 -3.27
CA ALA A 822 -16.71 -9.78 -3.02
C ALA A 822 -15.42 -10.10 -2.25
N VAL A 823 -15.50 -11.07 -1.33
CA VAL A 823 -14.41 -11.50 -0.45
C VAL A 823 -13.54 -12.62 -1.05
N SER A 824 -13.87 -13.11 -2.25
CA SER A 824 -13.12 -14.19 -2.90
C SER A 824 -11.86 -13.66 -3.57
N SER A 825 -10.75 -14.41 -3.50
CA SER A 825 -9.54 -14.10 -4.27
C SER A 825 -9.78 -14.09 -5.79
N ALA A 826 -10.80 -14.81 -6.28
CA ALA A 826 -11.22 -14.75 -7.67
C ALA A 826 -11.62 -13.35 -8.10
N ARG A 827 -12.23 -12.56 -7.20
CA ARG A 827 -12.64 -11.19 -7.47
C ARG A 827 -11.44 -10.27 -7.75
N LEU A 828 -10.34 -10.44 -7.03
CA LEU A 828 -9.10 -9.69 -7.27
C LEU A 828 -8.44 -10.08 -8.60
N ARG A 829 -8.44 -11.39 -8.96
CA ARG A 829 -7.96 -11.85 -10.27
C ARG A 829 -8.79 -11.30 -11.42
N ILE A 830 -10.10 -11.15 -11.24
CA ILE A 830 -10.99 -10.53 -12.22
C ILE A 830 -10.71 -9.03 -12.37
N ALA A 831 -10.41 -8.32 -11.28
CA ALA A 831 -10.01 -6.91 -11.34
C ALA A 831 -8.70 -6.72 -12.10
N GLU A 832 -7.71 -7.59 -11.85
CA GLU A 832 -6.45 -7.62 -12.59
C GLU A 832 -6.64 -7.95 -14.08
N GLU A 833 -7.43 -8.98 -14.41
CA GLU A 833 -7.83 -9.30 -15.78
C GLU A 833 -8.52 -8.11 -16.47
N THR A 834 -9.38 -7.40 -15.74
CA THR A 834 -10.05 -6.19 -16.25
C THR A 834 -9.03 -5.08 -16.54
N GLY A 835 -7.99 -4.94 -15.71
CA GLY A 835 -6.86 -4.05 -15.96
C GLY A 835 -6.11 -4.37 -17.25
N ALA A 836 -5.79 -5.64 -17.48
CA ALA A 836 -5.15 -6.11 -18.70
C ALA A 836 -6.03 -5.85 -19.94
N ASN A 837 -7.32 -6.19 -19.84
CA ASN A 837 -8.29 -5.97 -20.91
C ASN A 837 -8.47 -4.48 -21.21
N ALA A 838 -8.37 -3.59 -20.22
CA ALA A 838 -8.50 -2.15 -20.42
C ALA A 838 -7.40 -1.59 -21.33
N VAL A 839 -6.16 -2.09 -21.20
CA VAL A 839 -5.07 -1.70 -22.09
C VAL A 839 -5.27 -2.27 -23.50
N ALA A 840 -5.71 -3.52 -23.62
CA ALA A 840 -6.01 -4.12 -24.91
C ALA A 840 -7.12 -3.37 -25.67
N ILE A 841 -8.15 -2.90 -24.96
CA ILE A 841 -9.25 -2.13 -25.56
C ILE A 841 -8.81 -0.69 -25.83
N ALA A 842 -8.00 -0.05 -24.97
CA ALA A 842 -7.41 1.25 -25.27
C ALA A 842 -6.65 1.23 -26.62
N ASN A 843 -5.91 0.16 -26.90
CA ASN A 843 -5.16 -0.01 -28.14
C ASN A 843 -6.06 -0.30 -29.35
N SER A 844 -7.10 -1.13 -29.18
CA SER A 844 -8.05 -1.42 -30.27
C SER A 844 -9.14 -0.36 -30.45
N LYS A 845 -9.23 0.62 -29.54
CA LYS A 845 -10.16 1.76 -29.52
C LYS A 845 -11.63 1.39 -29.68
N ARG A 846 -12.03 0.18 -29.26
CA ARG A 846 -13.43 -0.26 -29.39
C ARG A 846 -14.31 0.49 -28.41
N LYS A 847 -15.32 1.18 -28.94
CA LYS A 847 -16.20 2.03 -28.16
C LYS A 847 -17.48 1.29 -27.76
N PRO A 848 -18.11 1.66 -26.62
CA PRO A 848 -19.34 1.01 -26.19
C PRO A 848 -20.46 1.13 -27.23
N GLN A 849 -20.55 2.24 -27.97
CA GLN A 849 -21.57 2.41 -29.02
C GLN A 849 -21.35 1.54 -30.27
N GLU A 850 -20.15 0.97 -30.45
CA GLU A 850 -19.85 0.07 -31.57
C GLU A 850 -20.06 -1.41 -31.18
N ILE A 851 -19.95 -1.71 -29.88
CA ILE A 851 -20.05 -3.07 -29.34
C ILE A 851 -21.50 -3.40 -28.97
N LEU A 852 -22.21 -2.44 -28.38
CA LEU A 852 -23.59 -2.63 -27.93
C LEU A 852 -24.53 -2.60 -29.12
N THR A 853 -25.18 -3.74 -29.37
CA THR A 853 -26.11 -3.96 -30.47
C THR A 853 -27.48 -4.35 -29.96
N LYS A 854 -28.50 -4.28 -30.80
CA LYS A 854 -29.86 -4.74 -30.47
C LYS A 854 -29.84 -6.19 -29.96
N GLU A 855 -29.06 -7.05 -30.60
CA GLU A 855 -28.87 -8.45 -30.26
C GLU A 855 -28.23 -8.63 -28.88
N SER A 856 -27.27 -7.78 -28.51
CA SER A 856 -26.70 -7.80 -27.15
C SER A 856 -27.73 -7.45 -26.08
N PHE A 857 -28.64 -6.50 -26.34
CA PHE A 857 -29.74 -6.18 -25.43
C PHE A 857 -30.79 -7.29 -25.38
N TRP A 858 -31.11 -7.94 -26.50
CA TRP A 858 -31.98 -9.12 -26.50
C TRP A 858 -31.42 -10.27 -25.67
N ASN A 859 -30.10 -10.53 -25.75
CA ASN A 859 -29.43 -11.48 -24.89
C ASN A 859 -29.52 -11.08 -23.41
N ALA A 860 -29.30 -9.80 -23.10
CA ALA A 860 -29.41 -9.29 -21.73
C ALA A 860 -30.83 -9.41 -21.16
N ILE A 861 -31.87 -9.18 -21.96
CA ILE A 861 -33.28 -9.35 -21.57
C ILE A 861 -33.62 -10.83 -21.39
N THR A 862 -33.09 -11.70 -22.26
CA THR A 862 -33.22 -13.16 -22.12
C THR A 862 -32.62 -13.62 -20.80
N VAL A 863 -31.41 -13.16 -20.46
CA VAL A 863 -30.80 -13.43 -19.15
C VAL A 863 -31.63 -12.84 -18.01
N LEU A 864 -32.12 -11.60 -18.12
CA LEU A 864 -32.97 -10.97 -17.11
C LEU A 864 -34.20 -11.84 -16.78
N GLN A 865 -34.84 -12.42 -17.78
CA GLN A 865 -35.97 -13.33 -17.62
C GLN A 865 -35.53 -14.68 -17.03
N ALA A 866 -34.43 -15.25 -17.53
CA ALA A 866 -33.93 -16.56 -17.11
C ALA A 866 -33.42 -16.59 -15.67
N ILE A 867 -32.93 -15.47 -15.15
CA ILE A 867 -32.51 -15.34 -13.75
C ILE A 867 -33.65 -14.87 -12.84
N GLY A 868 -34.81 -14.48 -13.40
CA GLY A 868 -35.90 -13.88 -12.64
C GLY A 868 -35.42 -12.62 -11.94
N GLY A 869 -34.80 -11.72 -12.68
CA GLY A 869 -34.10 -10.57 -12.11
C GLY A 869 -35.02 -9.53 -11.47
N SER A 870 -34.41 -8.44 -11.02
CA SER A 870 -35.09 -7.28 -10.45
C SER A 870 -35.95 -6.55 -11.48
N THR A 871 -37.15 -6.11 -11.10
CA THR A 871 -37.99 -5.22 -11.94
C THR A 871 -37.29 -3.90 -12.25
N ASN A 872 -36.43 -3.41 -11.34
CA ASN A 872 -35.61 -2.22 -11.56
C ASN A 872 -34.70 -2.33 -12.80
N ALA A 873 -34.29 -3.55 -13.17
CA ALA A 873 -33.46 -3.75 -14.35
C ALA A 873 -34.18 -3.36 -15.65
N VAL A 874 -35.52 -3.41 -15.68
CA VAL A 874 -36.31 -2.90 -16.82
C VAL A 874 -36.09 -1.40 -16.98
N VAL A 875 -36.28 -0.63 -15.90
CA VAL A 875 -36.05 0.83 -15.90
C VAL A 875 -34.60 1.17 -16.25
N HIS A 876 -33.64 0.39 -15.73
CA HIS A 876 -32.23 0.59 -16.02
C HIS A 876 -31.85 0.27 -17.47
N LEU A 877 -32.33 -0.83 -18.04
CA LEU A 877 -32.05 -1.21 -19.43
C LEU A 877 -32.64 -0.20 -20.40
N LEU A 878 -33.86 0.29 -20.15
CA LEU A 878 -34.47 1.34 -20.97
C LEU A 878 -33.65 2.63 -20.91
N ALA A 879 -33.20 3.04 -19.73
CA ALA A 879 -32.32 4.21 -19.58
C ALA A 879 -30.98 4.04 -20.31
N ILE A 880 -30.32 2.88 -20.13
CA ILE A 880 -29.05 2.55 -20.81
C ILE A 880 -29.23 2.58 -22.33
N THR A 881 -30.30 1.99 -22.84
CA THR A 881 -30.60 1.97 -24.28
C THR A 881 -30.83 3.38 -24.81
N ASN A 882 -31.52 4.24 -24.04
CA ASN A 882 -31.80 5.62 -24.42
C ASN A 882 -30.55 6.53 -24.44
N ARG A 883 -29.41 6.08 -23.91
CA ARG A 883 -28.11 6.76 -24.07
C ARG A 883 -27.40 6.39 -25.37
N HIS A 884 -27.84 5.34 -26.05
CA HIS A 884 -27.24 4.88 -27.28
C HIS A 884 -27.94 5.49 -28.51
N PRO A 885 -27.24 6.26 -29.36
CA PRO A 885 -27.86 6.98 -30.49
C PRO A 885 -28.68 6.09 -31.43
N GLU A 886 -28.19 4.88 -31.73
CA GLU A 886 -28.85 3.98 -32.67
C GLU A 886 -29.93 3.08 -32.03
N LEU A 887 -29.98 2.99 -30.70
CA LEU A 887 -30.89 2.05 -30.01
C LEU A 887 -31.97 2.76 -29.20
N GLN A 888 -31.88 4.08 -29.02
CA GLN A 888 -32.91 4.87 -28.37
C GLN A 888 -34.28 4.60 -29.01
N GLY A 889 -35.26 4.22 -28.19
CA GLY A 889 -36.61 3.86 -28.64
C GLY A 889 -36.75 2.50 -29.35
N VAL A 890 -35.67 1.75 -29.57
CA VAL A 890 -35.70 0.42 -30.21
C VAL A 890 -36.07 -0.68 -29.22
N ILE A 891 -35.51 -0.63 -28.01
CA ILE A 891 -35.85 -1.56 -26.92
C ILE A 891 -36.96 -0.91 -26.09
N THR A 892 -38.11 -1.57 -26.02
CA THR A 892 -39.30 -1.06 -25.32
C THR A 892 -39.80 -2.08 -24.30
N LEU A 893 -40.82 -1.72 -23.52
CA LEU A 893 -41.52 -2.68 -22.66
C LEU A 893 -42.09 -3.87 -23.45
N ASP A 894 -42.50 -3.67 -24.70
CA ASP A 894 -43.01 -4.76 -25.54
C ASP A 894 -41.89 -5.75 -25.92
N THR A 895 -40.65 -5.28 -26.05
CA THR A 895 -39.48 -6.16 -26.23
C THR A 895 -39.26 -7.05 -25.00
N ILE A 896 -39.40 -6.49 -23.79
CA ILE A 896 -39.27 -7.25 -22.53
C ILE A 896 -40.34 -8.35 -22.44
N GLU A 897 -41.56 -8.02 -22.84
CA GLU A 897 -42.70 -8.93 -22.86
C GLU A 897 -42.54 -10.05 -23.90
N GLU A 898 -42.16 -9.71 -25.13
CA GLU A 898 -41.98 -10.70 -26.20
C GLU A 898 -40.93 -11.74 -25.86
N ILE A 899 -39.77 -11.30 -25.34
CA ILE A 899 -38.69 -12.20 -24.89
C ILE A 899 -39.12 -12.97 -23.63
N GLY A 900 -39.84 -12.31 -22.72
CA GLY A 900 -40.39 -12.92 -21.51
C GLY A 900 -41.30 -14.11 -21.81
N ARG A 901 -42.15 -14.03 -22.83
CA ARG A 901 -43.03 -15.15 -23.23
C ARG A 901 -42.29 -16.40 -23.69
N LYS A 902 -41.06 -16.25 -24.17
CA LYS A 902 -40.24 -17.34 -24.72
C LYS A 902 -39.21 -17.89 -23.70
N THR A 903 -39.00 -17.19 -22.59
CA THR A 903 -37.87 -17.45 -21.69
C THR A 903 -38.34 -17.94 -20.31
N PRO A 904 -38.00 -19.20 -19.93
CA PRO A 904 -38.30 -19.75 -18.61
C PRO A 904 -37.35 -19.20 -17.53
N LEU A 905 -37.78 -19.23 -16.26
CA LEU A 905 -36.93 -18.99 -15.11
C LEU A 905 -36.11 -20.24 -14.78
N LEU A 906 -34.78 -20.13 -14.84
CA LEU A 906 -33.87 -21.26 -14.65
C LEU A 906 -33.07 -21.18 -13.35
N ILE A 907 -32.85 -19.99 -12.82
CA ILE A 907 -31.96 -19.80 -11.66
C ILE A 907 -32.74 -19.91 -10.35
N ASP A 908 -32.36 -20.88 -9.52
CA ASP A 908 -32.88 -21.07 -8.16
C ASP A 908 -32.17 -20.14 -7.19
N LEU A 909 -32.61 -18.88 -7.15
CA LEU A 909 -32.12 -17.89 -6.18
C LEU A 909 -33.25 -17.07 -5.59
N LYS A 910 -33.09 -16.69 -4.32
CA LYS A 910 -33.99 -15.73 -3.68
C LYS A 910 -34.09 -14.45 -4.52
N PRO A 911 -35.28 -13.83 -4.66
CA PRO A 911 -36.53 -14.16 -3.96
C PRO A 911 -37.45 -15.18 -4.67
N SER A 912 -37.11 -15.68 -5.85
CA SER A 912 -37.95 -16.63 -6.60
C SER A 912 -37.64 -18.10 -6.30
N GLY A 913 -36.46 -18.36 -5.75
CA GLY A 913 -36.00 -19.64 -5.27
C GLY A 913 -35.39 -19.53 -3.86
N ASP A 914 -34.56 -20.49 -3.47
CA ASP A 914 -34.10 -20.65 -2.08
C ASP A 914 -32.61 -20.36 -1.84
N ASN A 915 -31.79 -20.32 -2.90
CA ASN A 915 -30.33 -20.21 -2.78
C ASN A 915 -29.79 -18.77 -2.98
N TYR A 916 -28.45 -18.61 -2.86
CA TYR A 916 -27.73 -17.33 -2.91
C TYR A 916 -26.71 -17.26 -4.05
N MET A 917 -26.26 -16.05 -4.39
CA MET A 917 -25.33 -15.81 -5.51
C MET A 917 -24.04 -16.63 -5.44
N ASN A 918 -23.56 -16.95 -4.23
CA ASN A 918 -22.41 -17.84 -4.05
C ASN A 918 -22.67 -19.24 -4.60
N ASP A 919 -23.89 -19.78 -4.42
CA ASP A 919 -24.29 -21.07 -4.97
C ASP A 919 -24.34 -21.01 -6.50
N PHE A 920 -24.84 -19.90 -7.08
CA PHE A 920 -24.84 -19.70 -8.52
C PHE A 920 -23.42 -19.60 -9.10
N HIS A 921 -22.50 -18.91 -8.42
CA HIS A 921 -21.10 -18.88 -8.81
C HIS A 921 -20.49 -20.29 -8.82
N ASN A 922 -20.69 -21.05 -7.75
CA ASN A 922 -20.17 -22.41 -7.59
C ASN A 922 -20.80 -23.41 -8.57
N ALA A 923 -22.03 -23.17 -9.02
CA ALA A 923 -22.70 -23.93 -10.05
C ALA A 923 -22.16 -23.68 -11.48
N GLY A 924 -21.21 -22.75 -11.66
CA GLY A 924 -20.61 -22.37 -12.94
C GLY A 924 -21.02 -20.98 -13.44
N GLY A 925 -21.87 -20.28 -12.68
CA GLY A 925 -22.25 -18.89 -12.91
C GLY A 925 -22.82 -18.61 -14.30
N MET A 926 -22.53 -17.41 -14.80
CA MET A 926 -23.02 -16.94 -16.10
C MET A 926 -22.62 -17.84 -17.27
N MET A 927 -21.42 -18.42 -17.24
CA MET A 927 -20.97 -19.31 -18.32
C MET A 927 -21.90 -20.54 -18.44
N ALA A 928 -22.18 -21.21 -17.32
CA ALA A 928 -23.07 -22.37 -17.32
C ALA A 928 -24.52 -21.99 -17.70
N LEU A 929 -25.02 -20.85 -17.23
CA LEU A 929 -26.35 -20.36 -17.61
C LEU A 929 -26.45 -20.08 -19.12
N LEU A 930 -25.47 -19.38 -19.70
CA LEU A 930 -25.49 -19.03 -21.11
C LEU A 930 -25.38 -20.27 -22.03
N GLN A 931 -24.72 -21.34 -21.58
CA GLN A 931 -24.74 -22.62 -22.31
C GLN A 931 -26.15 -23.25 -22.34
N VAL A 932 -26.88 -23.21 -21.23
CA VAL A 932 -28.28 -23.70 -21.18
C VAL A 932 -29.19 -22.82 -22.04
N LEU A 933 -28.97 -21.51 -22.02
CA LEU A 933 -29.75 -20.53 -22.80
C LEU A 933 -29.33 -20.44 -24.26
N ARG A 934 -28.26 -21.13 -24.69
CA ARG A 934 -27.71 -21.05 -26.05
C ARG A 934 -28.75 -21.07 -27.18
N PRO A 935 -29.83 -21.88 -27.14
CA PRO A 935 -30.87 -21.89 -28.17
C PRO A 935 -31.68 -20.58 -28.30
N LEU A 936 -31.68 -19.74 -27.26
CA LEU A 936 -32.38 -18.46 -27.19
C LEU A 936 -31.45 -17.25 -27.39
N LEU A 937 -30.14 -17.47 -27.49
CA LEU A 937 -29.15 -16.39 -27.56
C LEU A 937 -28.79 -16.05 -29.01
N HIS A 938 -28.62 -14.76 -29.26
CA HIS A 938 -28.00 -14.23 -30.47
C HIS A 938 -26.48 -14.36 -30.37
N LEU A 939 -25.95 -15.44 -30.93
CA LEU A 939 -24.53 -15.82 -30.77
C LEU A 939 -23.55 -14.92 -31.52
N SER A 940 -24.00 -14.15 -32.52
CA SER A 940 -23.17 -13.23 -33.30
C SER A 940 -22.89 -11.90 -32.58
N ALA A 941 -23.53 -11.64 -31.42
CA ALA A 941 -23.29 -10.42 -30.65
C ALA A 941 -21.82 -10.35 -30.21
N VAL A 942 -21.15 -9.24 -30.50
CA VAL A 942 -19.74 -9.02 -30.16
C VAL A 942 -19.61 -8.64 -28.70
N THR A 943 -18.58 -9.16 -28.04
CA THR A 943 -18.22 -8.83 -26.66
C THR A 943 -17.05 -7.83 -26.63
N ILE A 944 -16.75 -7.29 -25.45
CA ILE A 944 -15.69 -6.30 -25.25
C ILE A 944 -14.29 -6.83 -25.63
N SER A 945 -14.08 -8.16 -25.62
CA SER A 945 -12.83 -8.76 -26.10
C SER A 945 -12.67 -8.71 -27.62
N GLY A 946 -13.76 -8.46 -28.35
CA GLY A 946 -13.84 -8.51 -29.82
C GLY A 946 -14.28 -9.87 -30.36
N GLN A 947 -14.45 -10.87 -29.49
CA GLN A 947 -15.02 -12.17 -29.87
C GLN A 947 -16.56 -12.11 -29.83
N THR A 948 -17.21 -12.90 -30.67
CA THR A 948 -18.65 -13.12 -30.61
C THR A 948 -19.01 -13.95 -29.36
N LEU A 949 -20.25 -13.80 -28.87
CA LEU A 949 -20.74 -14.59 -27.75
C LEU A 949 -20.66 -16.10 -28.04
N GLY A 950 -20.93 -16.52 -29.28
CA GLY A 950 -20.78 -17.91 -29.72
C GLY A 950 -19.36 -18.44 -29.51
N GLU A 951 -18.34 -17.70 -29.94
CA GLU A 951 -16.93 -18.07 -29.76
C GLU A 951 -16.54 -18.14 -28.28
N VAL A 952 -17.05 -17.21 -27.46
CA VAL A 952 -16.83 -17.23 -26.00
C VAL A 952 -17.43 -18.49 -25.36
N LEU A 953 -18.60 -18.94 -25.85
CA LEU A 953 -19.22 -20.18 -25.37
C LEU A 953 -18.49 -21.43 -25.89
N ASP A 954 -17.94 -21.40 -27.11
CA ASP A 954 -17.25 -22.55 -27.71
C ASP A 954 -15.87 -22.81 -27.12
N THR A 955 -15.20 -21.76 -26.65
CA THR A 955 -13.87 -21.87 -25.99
C THR A 955 -13.92 -22.46 -24.59
N SER A 956 -15.10 -22.57 -23.98
CA SER A 956 -15.28 -23.02 -22.60
C SER A 956 -15.73 -24.48 -22.54
N GLN A 957 -14.88 -25.36 -21.99
CA GLN A 957 -15.27 -26.74 -21.65
C GLN A 957 -16.12 -26.74 -20.37
N SER A 958 -17.38 -26.31 -20.44
CA SER A 958 -18.30 -26.40 -19.30
C SER A 958 -18.75 -27.86 -19.11
N LYS A 959 -18.20 -28.54 -18.10
CA LYS A 959 -18.77 -29.81 -17.60
C LYS A 959 -19.95 -29.46 -16.69
N GLN A 960 -21.17 -29.84 -17.10
CA GLN A 960 -22.33 -29.75 -16.21
C GLN A 960 -22.17 -30.73 -15.04
N LEU A 961 -21.96 -30.19 -13.84
CA LEU A 961 -21.93 -30.98 -12.61
C LEU A 961 -23.38 -31.27 -12.16
N SER A 962 -23.60 -32.38 -11.47
CA SER A 962 -24.93 -32.71 -10.92
C SER A 962 -25.45 -31.62 -9.97
N PHE A 963 -24.58 -31.03 -9.15
CA PHE A 963 -24.91 -29.87 -8.30
C PHE A 963 -25.36 -28.64 -9.10
N SER A 964 -24.79 -28.42 -10.30
CA SER A 964 -25.15 -27.28 -11.14
C SER A 964 -26.61 -27.31 -11.57
N GLN A 965 -27.21 -28.50 -11.75
CA GLN A 965 -28.61 -28.64 -12.19
C GLN A 965 -29.63 -28.26 -11.10
N GLN A 966 -29.23 -28.24 -9.83
CA GLN A 966 -30.09 -27.79 -8.72
C GLN A 966 -30.23 -26.27 -8.72
N ILE A 967 -29.14 -25.55 -9.01
CA ILE A 967 -29.11 -24.07 -9.01
C ILE A 967 -29.46 -23.49 -10.38
N ILE A 968 -29.01 -24.13 -11.47
CA ILE A 968 -29.25 -23.76 -12.85
C ILE A 968 -30.10 -24.85 -13.49
N ARG A 969 -31.42 -24.67 -13.45
CA ARG A 969 -32.37 -25.65 -13.93
C ARG A 969 -32.28 -25.83 -15.45
N PRO A 970 -32.51 -27.06 -15.97
CA PRO A 970 -32.60 -27.28 -17.39
C PRO A 970 -33.88 -26.64 -17.97
N MET A 971 -33.86 -26.29 -19.25
CA MET A 971 -35.02 -25.73 -19.98
C MET A 971 -36.28 -26.63 -19.91
N SER A 972 -36.10 -27.94 -19.75
CA SER A 972 -37.18 -28.92 -19.64
C SER A 972 -37.86 -28.97 -18.28
N ASP A 973 -37.23 -28.43 -17.24
CA ASP A 973 -37.75 -28.44 -15.86
C ASP A 973 -37.42 -27.10 -15.15
N PRO A 974 -37.99 -25.98 -15.64
CA PRO A 974 -37.73 -24.66 -15.10
C PRO A 974 -38.50 -24.39 -13.80
N LEU A 975 -38.05 -23.42 -13.01
CA LEU A 975 -38.77 -22.96 -11.80
C LEU A 975 -40.08 -22.24 -12.13
N PHE A 976 -40.11 -21.54 -13.26
CA PHE A 976 -41.29 -20.86 -13.75
C PHE A 976 -41.29 -20.92 -15.29
N PRO A 977 -42.40 -21.31 -15.93
CA PRO A 977 -42.40 -21.73 -17.33
C PRO A 977 -42.05 -20.61 -18.32
N ALA A 978 -42.54 -19.38 -18.10
CA ALA A 978 -42.20 -18.22 -18.91
C ALA A 978 -42.65 -16.93 -18.21
N SER A 979 -42.16 -15.78 -18.66
CA SER A 979 -42.60 -14.45 -18.22
C SER A 979 -42.39 -14.23 -16.72
N SER A 980 -41.17 -14.48 -16.24
CA SER A 980 -40.80 -14.20 -14.85
C SER A 980 -41.07 -12.73 -14.48
N LEU A 981 -40.82 -11.83 -15.43
CA LEU A 981 -41.23 -10.43 -15.45
C LEU A 981 -42.25 -10.27 -16.58
N ALA A 982 -43.46 -9.85 -16.25
CA ALA A 982 -44.55 -9.61 -17.19
C ALA A 982 -44.85 -8.11 -17.29
N VAL A 983 -45.22 -7.66 -18.49
CA VAL A 983 -45.67 -6.28 -18.74
C VAL A 983 -47.20 -6.27 -18.86
N LEU A 984 -47.86 -5.48 -18.01
CA LEU A 984 -49.31 -5.32 -18.01
C LEU A 984 -49.70 -3.98 -18.65
N ARG A 985 -50.83 -3.96 -19.36
CA ARG A 985 -51.43 -2.76 -19.95
C ARG A 985 -52.93 -2.71 -19.67
N GLY A 986 -53.48 -1.51 -19.77
CA GLY A 986 -54.93 -1.26 -19.70
C GLY A 986 -55.19 0.19 -19.32
N ASN A 987 -56.45 0.55 -19.06
CA ASN A 987 -56.79 1.94 -18.74
C ASN A 987 -56.09 2.46 -17.48
N LEU A 988 -55.72 1.59 -16.53
CA LEU A 988 -55.02 1.98 -15.31
C LEU A 988 -53.51 2.23 -15.53
N ALA A 989 -52.91 1.57 -16.51
CA ALA A 989 -51.50 1.69 -16.88
C ALA A 989 -51.35 1.69 -18.42
N PRO A 990 -51.76 2.78 -19.09
CA PRO A 990 -51.79 2.82 -20.55
C PRO A 990 -50.38 2.70 -21.15
N ASP A 991 -49.38 3.31 -20.52
CA ASP A 991 -47.99 3.25 -20.97
C ASP A 991 -47.25 2.00 -20.47
N GLY A 992 -47.88 1.27 -19.55
CA GLY A 992 -47.45 -0.03 -19.06
C GLY A 992 -47.15 -0.06 -17.57
N ALA A 993 -47.07 -1.28 -17.04
CA ALA A 993 -46.64 -1.61 -15.69
C ALA A 993 -45.89 -2.94 -15.69
N VAL A 994 -45.06 -3.19 -14.69
CA VAL A 994 -44.25 -4.42 -14.60
C VAL A 994 -44.61 -5.20 -13.34
N LEU A 995 -44.71 -6.51 -13.47
CA LEU A 995 -44.92 -7.44 -12.36
C LEU A 995 -43.93 -8.61 -12.44
N LYS A 996 -43.35 -8.99 -11.29
CA LYS A 996 -42.52 -10.19 -11.16
C LYS A 996 -43.39 -11.41 -10.82
N ALA A 997 -43.92 -12.05 -11.84
CA ALA A 997 -44.85 -13.18 -11.73
C ALA A 997 -44.25 -14.38 -11.00
N SER A 998 -42.95 -14.62 -11.20
CA SER A 998 -42.25 -15.74 -10.57
C SER A 998 -42.21 -15.64 -9.04
N ALA A 999 -42.30 -14.44 -8.48
CA ALA A 999 -42.21 -14.19 -7.05
C ALA A 999 -43.58 -14.11 -6.35
N SER A 1000 -44.69 -14.29 -7.07
CA SER A 1000 -46.03 -14.39 -6.48
C SER A 1000 -46.10 -15.60 -5.54
N LYS A 1001 -46.50 -15.36 -4.28
CA LYS A 1001 -46.62 -16.46 -3.30
C LYS A 1001 -47.91 -17.24 -3.52
N TYR A 1002 -48.98 -16.55 -3.92
CA TYR A 1002 -50.28 -17.15 -4.21
C TYR A 1002 -50.63 -17.00 -5.70
N ARG A 1003 -50.56 -18.10 -6.46
CA ARG A 1003 -50.75 -18.09 -7.91
C ARG A 1003 -52.10 -17.53 -8.37
N HIS A 1004 -53.17 -17.69 -7.57
CA HIS A 1004 -54.47 -17.11 -7.89
C HIS A 1004 -54.46 -15.58 -7.96
N LEU A 1005 -53.54 -14.90 -7.25
CA LEU A 1005 -53.44 -13.44 -7.29
C LEU A 1005 -52.94 -12.90 -8.65
N LEU A 1006 -52.39 -13.77 -9.51
CA LEU A 1006 -52.00 -13.41 -10.88
C LEU A 1006 -53.22 -13.16 -11.80
N SER A 1007 -54.41 -13.59 -11.37
CA SER A 1007 -55.71 -13.27 -11.98
C SER A 1007 -56.70 -12.93 -10.86
N HIS A 1008 -56.77 -11.66 -10.50
CA HIS A 1008 -57.50 -11.18 -9.30
C HIS A 1008 -58.36 -9.97 -9.61
N THR A 1009 -59.53 -9.91 -8.99
CA THR A 1009 -60.41 -8.73 -8.99
C THR A 1009 -60.78 -8.38 -7.56
N GLY A 1010 -60.62 -7.12 -7.16
CA GLY A 1010 -60.95 -6.70 -5.81
C GLY A 1010 -61.06 -5.18 -5.64
N PRO A 1011 -61.67 -4.72 -4.52
CA PRO A 1011 -61.82 -3.30 -4.23
C PRO A 1011 -60.49 -2.68 -3.80
N ALA A 1012 -60.21 -1.48 -4.28
CA ALA A 1012 -58.99 -0.73 -3.98
C ALA A 1012 -59.00 -0.19 -2.54
N VAL A 1013 -57.86 -0.27 -1.85
CA VAL A 1013 -57.56 0.43 -0.60
C VAL A 1013 -56.40 1.38 -0.88
N VAL A 1014 -56.71 2.67 -0.93
CA VAL A 1014 -55.79 3.70 -1.43
C VAL A 1014 -55.06 4.39 -0.28
N PHE A 1015 -53.74 4.47 -0.45
CA PHE A 1015 -52.83 5.30 0.32
C PHE A 1015 -52.25 6.39 -0.58
N GLU A 1016 -52.42 7.65 -0.17
CA GLU A 1016 -52.09 8.78 -1.04
C GLU A 1016 -50.58 9.00 -1.22
N ASN A 1017 -49.75 8.63 -0.24
CA ASN A 1017 -48.30 8.68 -0.29
C ASN A 1017 -47.69 7.85 0.85
N SER A 1018 -46.35 7.76 0.93
CA SER A 1018 -45.66 6.98 1.97
C SER A 1018 -46.00 7.41 3.41
N ALA A 1019 -46.29 8.69 3.65
CA ALA A 1019 -46.67 9.17 4.98
C ALA A 1019 -48.12 8.76 5.33
N ASP A 1020 -49.03 8.74 4.35
CA ASP A 1020 -50.38 8.22 4.55
C ASP A 1020 -50.38 6.72 4.82
N LEU A 1021 -49.57 5.96 4.06
CA LEU A 1021 -49.38 4.52 4.29
C LEU A 1021 -48.92 4.23 5.72
N ALA A 1022 -47.84 4.89 6.17
CA ALA A 1022 -47.27 4.66 7.50
C ALA A 1022 -48.27 4.93 8.64
N ARG A 1023 -49.17 5.91 8.47
CA ARG A 1023 -50.20 6.22 9.47
C ARG A 1023 -51.35 5.22 9.50
N ARG A 1024 -51.73 4.67 8.33
CA ARG A 1024 -53.01 3.94 8.17
C ARG A 1024 -52.88 2.43 8.02
N ILE A 1025 -51.75 1.91 7.52
CA ILE A 1025 -51.65 0.48 7.14
C ILE A 1025 -51.92 -0.48 8.31
N ASP A 1026 -51.55 -0.06 9.53
CA ASP A 1026 -51.69 -0.84 10.76
C ASP A 1026 -52.78 -0.30 11.69
N ASP A 1027 -53.62 0.63 11.22
CA ASP A 1027 -54.81 1.05 11.96
C ASP A 1027 -55.80 -0.13 12.04
N PRO A 1028 -56.20 -0.58 13.25
CA PRO A 1028 -57.19 -1.64 13.42
C PRO A 1028 -58.49 -1.36 12.65
N ASN A 1029 -58.87 -0.08 12.52
CA ASN A 1029 -60.10 0.37 11.87
C ASN A 1029 -59.99 0.48 10.33
N LEU A 1030 -58.82 0.22 9.74
CA LEU A 1030 -58.67 0.23 8.28
C LEU A 1030 -59.60 -0.82 7.67
N VAL A 1031 -60.55 -0.41 6.82
CA VAL A 1031 -61.42 -1.36 6.10
C VAL A 1031 -60.61 -2.02 5.00
N VAL A 1032 -60.13 -3.25 5.26
CA VAL A 1032 -59.29 -4.03 4.34
C VAL A 1032 -59.53 -5.52 4.59
N THR A 1033 -59.56 -6.30 3.51
CA THR A 1033 -59.69 -7.76 3.54
C THR A 1033 -58.57 -8.39 2.71
N LYS A 1034 -58.37 -9.71 2.81
CA LYS A 1034 -57.38 -10.43 1.99
C LYS A 1034 -57.62 -10.32 0.48
N ASP A 1035 -58.87 -10.05 0.07
CA ASP A 1035 -59.27 -9.92 -1.34
C ASP A 1035 -59.19 -8.46 -1.85
N SER A 1036 -58.88 -7.51 -0.97
CA SER A 1036 -58.68 -6.11 -1.33
C SER A 1036 -57.39 -5.89 -2.13
N VAL A 1037 -57.34 -4.85 -2.95
CA VAL A 1037 -56.17 -4.43 -3.72
C VAL A 1037 -55.53 -3.22 -3.07
N LEU A 1038 -54.30 -3.34 -2.56
CA LEU A 1038 -53.62 -2.19 -1.94
C LEU A 1038 -53.00 -1.30 -3.02
N VAL A 1039 -53.26 0.00 -2.95
CA VAL A 1039 -52.81 0.98 -3.94
C VAL A 1039 -52.02 2.08 -3.24
N LEU A 1040 -50.76 2.28 -3.64
CA LEU A 1040 -49.92 3.37 -3.15
C LEU A 1040 -49.57 4.33 -4.28
N LYS A 1041 -50.00 5.58 -4.12
CA LYS A 1041 -49.80 6.65 -5.11
C LYS A 1041 -48.65 7.57 -4.75
N ASN A 1042 -48.29 8.43 -5.71
CA ASN A 1042 -47.35 9.54 -5.55
C ASN A 1042 -45.98 9.08 -5.02
N ILE A 1043 -45.57 7.86 -5.41
CA ILE A 1043 -44.23 7.35 -5.18
C ILE A 1043 -43.48 7.07 -6.49
N GLY A 1044 -43.93 7.68 -7.59
CA GLY A 1044 -43.26 7.66 -8.89
C GLY A 1044 -42.02 8.57 -9.00
N PRO A 1045 -41.45 8.71 -10.22
CA PRO A 1045 -40.31 9.59 -10.47
C PRO A 1045 -40.51 11.00 -9.94
N VAL A 1046 -41.56 11.71 -10.35
CA VAL A 1046 -41.85 13.09 -9.93
C VAL A 1046 -42.55 13.14 -8.57
N GLY A 1047 -43.39 12.15 -8.26
CA GLY A 1047 -44.29 12.17 -7.11
C GLY A 1047 -43.60 12.23 -5.75
N ASN A 1048 -42.60 11.37 -5.50
CA ASN A 1048 -41.99 11.27 -4.17
C ASN A 1048 -41.02 12.41 -3.82
N PRO A 1049 -40.02 12.79 -4.65
CA PRO A 1049 -39.52 12.30 -5.96
C PRO A 1049 -38.45 11.20 -5.87
N GLY A 1050 -38.04 10.64 -7.03
CA GLY A 1050 -36.96 9.65 -7.12
C GLY A 1050 -37.43 8.20 -7.28
N MET A 1051 -38.73 7.95 -7.30
CA MET A 1051 -39.31 6.62 -7.45
C MET A 1051 -38.77 5.60 -6.40
N PRO A 1052 -39.02 5.77 -5.08
CA PRO A 1052 -38.45 4.90 -4.04
C PRO A 1052 -38.92 3.44 -4.15
N GLU A 1053 -38.18 2.54 -3.49
CA GLU A 1053 -38.52 1.10 -3.38
C GLU A 1053 -39.65 0.80 -2.37
N ALA A 1054 -40.63 1.71 -2.30
CA ALA A 1054 -41.77 1.65 -1.37
C ALA A 1054 -43.00 0.93 -1.95
N GLY A 1055 -42.94 0.44 -3.19
CA GLY A 1055 -44.01 -0.31 -3.84
C GLY A 1055 -44.27 -1.69 -3.22
N LEU A 1056 -43.35 -2.20 -2.41
CA LEU A 1056 -43.63 -3.32 -1.50
C LEU A 1056 -44.47 -2.81 -0.32
N ILE A 1057 -45.76 -2.60 -0.57
CA ILE A 1057 -46.72 -2.24 0.47
C ILE A 1057 -46.76 -3.38 1.50
N PRO A 1058 -46.52 -3.11 2.79
CA PRO A 1058 -46.61 -4.13 3.83
C PRO A 1058 -48.01 -4.72 3.89
N ILE A 1059 -48.12 -6.00 4.23
CA ILE A 1059 -49.43 -6.59 4.58
C ILE A 1059 -49.92 -5.89 5.86
N PRO A 1060 -51.19 -5.44 5.93
CA PRO A 1060 -51.77 -4.87 7.14
C PRO A 1060 -51.55 -5.80 8.34
N LYS A 1061 -51.07 -5.28 9.47
CA LYS A 1061 -50.68 -6.10 10.63
C LYS A 1061 -51.74 -7.12 11.04
N LYS A 1062 -53.01 -6.69 11.13
CA LYS A 1062 -54.15 -7.57 11.48
C LYS A 1062 -54.32 -8.76 10.52
N LEU A 1063 -54.08 -8.56 9.22
CA LEU A 1063 -54.16 -9.66 8.24
C LEU A 1063 -52.91 -10.55 8.30
N ALA A 1064 -51.74 -9.96 8.60
CA ALA A 1064 -50.51 -10.72 8.76
C ALA A 1064 -50.57 -11.66 9.97
N GLU A 1065 -51.17 -11.22 11.09
CA GLU A 1065 -51.47 -12.03 12.29
C GLU A 1065 -52.48 -13.16 11.99
N GLU A 1066 -53.41 -12.94 11.05
CA GLU A 1066 -54.32 -13.98 10.53
C GLU A 1066 -53.64 -14.95 9.54
N GLY A 1067 -52.34 -14.78 9.26
CA GLY A 1067 -51.56 -15.65 8.38
C GLY A 1067 -51.55 -15.24 6.90
N VAL A 1068 -52.09 -14.07 6.53
CA VAL A 1068 -52.01 -13.57 5.15
C VAL A 1068 -50.57 -13.16 4.83
N LYS A 1069 -49.96 -13.81 3.82
CA LYS A 1069 -48.57 -13.55 3.39
C LYS A 1069 -48.43 -12.78 2.08
N ASP A 1070 -49.53 -12.65 1.32
CA ASP A 1070 -49.53 -12.03 -0.01
C ASP A 1070 -50.91 -11.44 -0.34
N MET A 1071 -50.90 -10.33 -1.08
CA MET A 1071 -52.07 -9.59 -1.59
C MET A 1071 -51.68 -8.91 -2.92
N LEU A 1072 -52.65 -8.61 -3.78
CA LEU A 1072 -52.38 -7.78 -4.95
C LEU A 1072 -52.09 -6.33 -4.52
N ARG A 1073 -50.90 -5.82 -4.89
CA ARG A 1073 -50.42 -4.47 -4.53
C ARG A 1073 -49.97 -3.72 -5.76
N LEU A 1074 -50.37 -2.46 -5.88
CA LEU A 1074 -50.10 -1.59 -7.03
C LEU A 1074 -49.40 -0.31 -6.57
N SER A 1075 -48.38 0.11 -7.32
CA SER A 1075 -47.81 1.45 -7.16
C SER A 1075 -47.17 2.00 -8.44
N ASP A 1076 -47.07 3.31 -8.52
CA ASP A 1076 -46.24 4.03 -9.49
C ASP A 1076 -44.74 4.02 -9.11
N GLY A 1077 -44.39 3.40 -7.99
CA GLY A 1077 -43.02 3.30 -7.50
C GLY A 1077 -42.29 2.03 -7.93
N ARG A 1078 -41.20 1.75 -7.22
CA ARG A 1078 -40.37 0.54 -7.41
C ARG A 1078 -40.50 -0.39 -6.21
N MET A 1079 -39.97 -1.58 -6.35
CA MET A 1079 -39.64 -2.44 -5.21
C MET A 1079 -38.18 -2.87 -5.33
N SER A 1080 -37.61 -3.32 -4.22
CA SER A 1080 -36.31 -3.97 -4.28
C SER A 1080 -36.40 -5.26 -5.07
N GLY A 1081 -35.38 -5.57 -5.89
CA GLY A 1081 -35.32 -6.83 -6.63
C GLY A 1081 -35.40 -8.10 -5.76
N THR A 1082 -35.19 -7.93 -4.46
CA THR A 1082 -35.18 -8.98 -3.43
C THR A 1082 -36.55 -9.17 -2.76
N ALA A 1083 -37.57 -8.43 -3.20
CA ALA A 1083 -38.93 -8.57 -2.69
C ALA A 1083 -39.67 -9.72 -3.38
N GLY A 1084 -40.51 -10.43 -2.62
CA GLY A 1084 -41.46 -11.41 -3.12
C GLY A 1084 -42.90 -10.98 -2.88
N GLY A 1085 -43.82 -11.57 -3.63
CA GLY A 1085 -45.25 -11.32 -3.59
C GLY A 1085 -45.83 -10.85 -4.94
N THR A 1086 -47.15 -10.75 -4.99
CA THR A 1086 -47.88 -10.29 -6.18
C THR A 1086 -47.98 -8.77 -6.21
N ILE A 1087 -47.06 -8.12 -6.94
CA ILE A 1087 -46.87 -6.66 -6.89
C ILE A 1087 -46.69 -6.10 -8.31
N ILE A 1088 -47.51 -5.12 -8.65
CA ILE A 1088 -47.46 -4.36 -9.89
C ILE A 1088 -46.79 -3.02 -9.60
N LEU A 1089 -45.78 -2.70 -10.40
CA LEU A 1089 -44.89 -1.57 -10.21
C LEU A 1089 -44.77 -0.75 -11.48
N HIS A 1090 -44.15 0.41 -11.34
CA HIS A 1090 -43.79 1.26 -12.49
C HIS A 1090 -45.02 1.66 -13.31
N ILE A 1091 -46.18 1.73 -12.66
CA ILE A 1091 -47.43 2.11 -13.32
C ILE A 1091 -47.24 3.49 -13.93
N SER A 1092 -47.34 3.51 -15.25
CA SER A 1092 -47.08 4.69 -16.06
C SER A 1092 -48.31 5.06 -16.89
N PRO A 1093 -48.70 6.34 -16.94
CA PRO A 1093 -48.09 7.49 -16.25
C PRO A 1093 -48.27 7.48 -14.72
N GLU A 1094 -47.31 8.02 -13.97
CA GLU A 1094 -47.35 8.05 -12.50
C GLU A 1094 -48.48 8.92 -11.94
N ALA A 1095 -48.93 8.69 -10.69
CA ALA A 1095 -50.05 9.42 -10.09
C ALA A 1095 -49.80 10.94 -10.00
N ALA A 1096 -48.55 11.38 -9.90
CA ALA A 1096 -48.21 12.80 -9.77
C ALA A 1096 -48.60 13.65 -11.00
N LEU A 1097 -48.89 13.00 -12.13
CA LEU A 1097 -49.38 13.65 -13.35
C LEU A 1097 -50.91 13.82 -13.27
N PRO A 1098 -51.45 15.03 -13.59
CA PRO A 1098 -52.89 15.30 -13.46
C PRO A 1098 -53.79 14.36 -14.25
N GLU A 1099 -53.34 13.93 -15.42
CA GLU A 1099 -54.08 13.04 -16.34
C GLU A 1099 -53.92 11.55 -16.01
N SER A 1100 -53.04 11.19 -15.07
CA SER A 1100 -52.73 9.78 -14.81
C SER A 1100 -53.96 9.04 -14.27
N PRO A 1101 -54.44 7.99 -14.96
CA PRO A 1101 -55.55 7.17 -14.47
C PRO A 1101 -55.27 6.55 -13.10
N PHE A 1102 -54.00 6.19 -12.83
CA PHE A 1102 -53.57 5.66 -11.55
C PHE A 1102 -53.74 6.66 -10.40
N GLY A 1103 -53.53 7.95 -10.67
CA GLY A 1103 -53.81 9.02 -9.71
C GLY A 1103 -55.29 9.13 -9.32
N LEU A 1104 -56.21 8.69 -10.19
CA LEU A 1104 -57.65 8.84 -10.03
C LEU A 1104 -58.33 7.72 -9.24
N VAL A 1105 -57.62 6.65 -8.89
CA VAL A 1105 -58.19 5.52 -8.13
C VAL A 1105 -58.67 5.99 -6.77
N GLU A 1106 -59.92 5.72 -6.39
CA GLU A 1106 -60.45 6.00 -5.06
C GLU A 1106 -60.65 4.68 -4.29
N THR A 1107 -60.66 4.73 -2.96
CA THR A 1107 -60.91 3.53 -2.14
C THR A 1107 -62.32 3.00 -2.45
N GLY A 1108 -62.42 1.70 -2.73
CA GLY A 1108 -63.67 1.03 -3.13
C GLY A 1108 -63.82 0.77 -4.63
N ASP A 1109 -63.05 1.46 -5.49
CA ASP A 1109 -63.05 1.16 -6.94
C ASP A 1109 -62.59 -0.29 -7.20
N LEU A 1110 -63.22 -0.99 -8.15
CA LEU A 1110 -62.81 -2.35 -8.51
C LEU A 1110 -61.64 -2.31 -9.49
N ILE A 1111 -60.59 -3.07 -9.17
CA ILE A 1111 -59.41 -3.25 -10.02
C ILE A 1111 -59.35 -4.71 -10.48
N ILE A 1112 -59.19 -4.89 -11.79
CA ILE A 1112 -59.05 -6.20 -12.44
C ILE A 1112 -57.62 -6.35 -12.93
N CYS A 1113 -56.92 -7.36 -12.44
CA CYS A 1113 -55.60 -7.75 -12.90
C CYS A 1113 -55.68 -9.17 -13.46
N ASP A 1114 -55.22 -9.35 -14.69
CA ASP A 1114 -55.09 -10.67 -15.30
C ASP A 1114 -53.78 -10.73 -16.09
N ILE A 1115 -52.85 -11.55 -15.59
CA ILE A 1115 -51.57 -11.73 -16.24
C ILE A 1115 -51.71 -12.45 -17.57
N GLU A 1116 -52.61 -13.42 -17.75
CA GLU A 1116 -52.69 -14.21 -18.98
C GLU A 1116 -53.02 -13.32 -20.18
N THR A 1117 -54.02 -12.44 -20.00
CA THR A 1117 -54.43 -11.44 -20.99
C THR A 1117 -53.63 -10.13 -20.94
N ARG A 1118 -52.66 -10.02 -20.03
CA ARG A 1118 -51.84 -8.80 -19.76
C ARG A 1118 -52.68 -7.56 -19.43
N LYS A 1119 -53.83 -7.77 -18.79
CA LYS A 1119 -54.83 -6.75 -18.52
C LYS A 1119 -54.66 -6.18 -17.12
N LEU A 1120 -54.61 -4.85 -17.03
CA LEU A 1120 -54.73 -4.08 -15.79
C LEU A 1120 -55.78 -2.99 -15.95
N HIS A 1121 -56.95 -3.21 -15.35
CA HIS A 1121 -58.14 -2.41 -15.60
C HIS A 1121 -58.75 -1.83 -14.33
N LEU A 1122 -59.19 -0.58 -14.41
CA LEU A 1122 -59.98 0.11 -13.40
C LEU A 1122 -61.44 0.17 -13.87
N GLU A 1123 -62.35 -0.45 -13.11
CA GLU A 1123 -63.78 -0.55 -13.46
C GLU A 1123 -64.52 0.72 -13.06
N VAL A 1124 -64.30 1.79 -13.82
CA VAL A 1124 -64.93 3.11 -13.64
C VAL A 1124 -65.31 3.67 -15.00
N SER A 1125 -66.51 4.25 -15.10
CA SER A 1125 -66.97 4.87 -16.35
C SER A 1125 -66.12 6.08 -16.77
N GLU A 1126 -66.00 6.32 -18.07
CA GLU A 1126 -65.22 7.43 -18.63
C GLU A 1126 -65.67 8.80 -18.08
N ALA A 1127 -66.98 9.01 -17.89
CA ALA A 1127 -67.52 10.25 -17.34
C ALA A 1127 -67.02 10.54 -15.90
N VAL A 1128 -66.87 9.50 -15.08
CA VAL A 1128 -66.33 9.64 -13.72
C VAL A 1128 -64.83 9.93 -13.77
N LEU A 1129 -64.07 9.28 -14.66
CA LEU A 1129 -62.64 9.54 -14.84
C LEU A 1129 -62.39 11.00 -15.24
N GLN A 1130 -63.11 11.53 -16.24
CA GLN A 1130 -62.99 12.93 -16.66
C GLN A 1130 -63.30 13.91 -15.52
N THR A 1131 -64.32 13.62 -14.71
CA THR A 1131 -64.65 14.43 -13.53
C THR A 1131 -63.51 14.44 -12.50
N ARG A 1132 -62.88 13.28 -12.25
CA ARG A 1132 -61.74 13.18 -11.33
C ARG A 1132 -60.49 13.88 -11.88
N ILE A 1133 -60.25 13.83 -13.20
CA ILE A 1133 -59.15 14.55 -13.87
C ILE A 1133 -59.26 16.05 -13.64
N GLU A 1134 -60.43 16.64 -13.90
CA GLU A 1134 -60.62 18.09 -13.75
C GLU A 1134 -60.41 18.53 -12.29
N ARG A 1135 -60.91 17.74 -11.33
CA ARG A 1135 -60.66 17.98 -9.89
C ARG A 1135 -59.16 17.95 -9.56
N ARG A 1136 -58.40 17.00 -10.12
CA ARG A 1136 -56.96 16.83 -9.88
C ARG A 1136 -56.12 17.92 -10.54
N ARG A 1137 -56.49 18.39 -11.74
CA ARG A 1137 -55.85 19.54 -12.40
C ARG A 1137 -55.89 20.79 -11.51
N GLN A 1138 -57.04 21.06 -10.91
CA GLN A 1138 -57.23 22.21 -10.02
C GLN A 1138 -56.42 22.08 -8.73
N SER A 1139 -56.40 20.89 -8.10
CA SER A 1139 -55.68 20.69 -6.84
C SER A 1139 -54.15 20.72 -6.99
N LEU A 1140 -53.61 20.31 -8.15
CA LEU A 1140 -52.16 20.25 -8.40
C LEU A 1140 -51.57 21.52 -9.02
N ALA A 1141 -52.39 22.52 -9.37
CA ALA A 1141 -51.92 23.73 -10.06
C ALA A 1141 -50.82 24.48 -9.27
N GLY A 1142 -50.98 24.63 -7.95
CA GLY A 1142 -50.00 25.26 -7.08
C GLY A 1142 -48.69 24.49 -6.96
N GLU A 1143 -48.76 23.16 -6.75
CA GLU A 1143 -47.57 22.30 -6.64
C GLU A 1143 -46.78 22.26 -7.97
N ARG A 1144 -47.47 22.24 -9.11
CA ARG A 1144 -46.82 22.31 -10.43
C ARG A 1144 -46.01 23.60 -10.59
N GLN A 1145 -46.55 24.73 -10.13
CA GLN A 1145 -45.83 26.01 -10.16
C GLN A 1145 -44.64 26.01 -9.19
N ALA A 1146 -44.80 25.43 -8.00
CA ALA A 1146 -43.73 25.28 -7.02
C ALA A 1146 -42.56 24.43 -7.56
N ARG A 1147 -42.84 23.31 -8.24
CA ARG A 1147 -41.83 22.45 -8.90
C ARG A 1147 -40.99 23.24 -9.91
N LYS A 1148 -41.62 24.08 -10.74
CA LYS A 1148 -40.91 24.91 -11.73
C LYS A 1148 -39.92 25.88 -11.08
N GLN A 1149 -40.27 26.45 -9.93
CA GLN A 1149 -39.46 27.45 -9.22
C GLN A 1149 -38.43 26.85 -8.24
N ARG A 1150 -38.46 25.52 -8.02
CA ARG A 1150 -37.59 24.84 -7.05
C ARG A 1150 -36.11 24.89 -7.50
N ARG A 1151 -35.23 25.27 -6.57
CA ARG A 1151 -33.77 25.34 -6.78
C ARG A 1151 -33.09 23.98 -6.52
N GLY A 1152 -31.87 23.82 -7.04
CA GLY A 1152 -30.96 22.72 -6.72
C GLY A 1152 -31.24 21.47 -7.53
N TYR A 1153 -30.58 20.36 -7.18
CA TYR A 1153 -30.71 19.09 -7.91
C TYR A 1153 -32.17 18.59 -7.93
N ARG A 1154 -32.92 18.76 -6.85
CA ARG A 1154 -34.35 18.42 -6.83
C ARG A 1154 -35.17 19.17 -7.89
N GLY A 1155 -34.91 20.47 -8.06
CA GLY A 1155 -35.57 21.25 -9.11
C GLY A 1155 -35.18 20.77 -10.51
N LEU A 1156 -33.91 20.44 -10.74
CA LEU A 1156 -33.46 19.85 -12.01
C LEU A 1156 -34.18 18.52 -12.28
N TYR A 1157 -34.17 17.63 -11.29
CA TYR A 1157 -34.77 16.31 -11.37
C TYR A 1157 -36.26 16.37 -11.73
N GLU A 1158 -37.05 17.12 -10.96
CA GLU A 1158 -38.51 17.18 -11.16
C GLU A 1158 -38.93 17.83 -12.48
N ARG A 1159 -38.06 18.66 -13.09
CA ARG A 1159 -38.34 19.29 -14.39
C ARG A 1159 -37.97 18.42 -15.59
N SER A 1160 -37.00 17.51 -15.40
CA SER A 1160 -36.32 16.86 -16.53
C SER A 1160 -36.44 15.34 -16.50
N VAL A 1161 -36.87 14.75 -15.38
CA VAL A 1161 -37.04 13.29 -15.28
C VAL A 1161 -38.20 12.82 -16.16
N ASN A 1162 -37.93 11.80 -16.97
CA ASN A 1162 -38.92 11.13 -17.79
C ASN A 1162 -39.66 10.03 -16.98
N GLN A 1163 -40.65 9.38 -17.59
CA GLN A 1163 -41.47 8.38 -16.88
C GLN A 1163 -40.76 7.01 -16.81
N ALA A 1164 -41.29 6.07 -16.01
CA ALA A 1164 -40.61 4.80 -15.74
C ALA A 1164 -40.47 3.91 -16.98
N GLN A 1165 -41.45 3.93 -17.90
CA GLN A 1165 -41.40 3.25 -19.19
C GLN A 1165 -40.34 3.82 -20.15
N GLU A 1166 -39.79 5.00 -19.83
CA GLU A 1166 -38.71 5.65 -20.59
C GLU A 1166 -37.37 5.59 -19.82
N GLY A 1167 -37.34 4.86 -18.71
CA GLY A 1167 -36.14 4.60 -17.91
C GLY A 1167 -35.92 5.55 -16.74
N ALA A 1168 -36.84 6.47 -16.44
CA ALA A 1168 -36.69 7.51 -15.41
C ALA A 1168 -35.35 8.28 -15.49
N ASP A 1169 -34.88 8.52 -16.70
CA ASP A 1169 -33.68 9.30 -17.03
C ASP A 1169 -34.01 10.79 -17.15
N PHE A 1170 -33.01 11.65 -17.35
CA PHE A 1170 -33.25 13.02 -17.76
C PHE A 1170 -33.42 13.12 -19.27
N ASP A 1171 -34.49 13.79 -19.70
CA ASP A 1171 -34.81 14.03 -21.11
C ASP A 1171 -33.61 14.58 -21.90
N PHE A 1172 -32.93 15.59 -21.36
CA PHE A 1172 -31.77 16.26 -21.98
C PHE A 1172 -30.49 15.41 -22.01
N LEU A 1173 -30.45 14.27 -21.33
CA LEU A 1173 -29.31 13.33 -21.35
C LEU A 1173 -29.54 12.12 -22.26
N THR A 1174 -30.75 11.96 -22.80
CA THR A 1174 -30.99 10.93 -23.82
C THR A 1174 -30.19 11.27 -25.09
N ALA A 1175 -29.87 10.28 -25.92
CA ALA A 1175 -29.04 10.50 -27.10
C ALA A 1175 -29.65 11.53 -28.09
N GLY A 1176 -30.98 11.60 -28.16
CA GLY A 1176 -31.74 12.58 -28.94
C GLY A 1176 -31.88 13.96 -28.29
N GLY A 1177 -31.44 14.13 -27.03
CA GLY A 1177 -31.64 15.34 -26.25
C GLY A 1177 -33.09 15.55 -25.82
N ALA A 1178 -33.37 16.71 -25.21
CA ALA A 1178 -34.73 17.04 -24.79
C ALA A 1178 -35.64 17.18 -26.02
N SER A 1179 -36.79 16.50 -26.01
CA SER A 1179 -37.83 16.75 -27.00
C SER A 1179 -38.30 18.20 -26.87
N THR A 1180 -38.00 19.04 -27.87
CA THR A 1180 -38.42 20.45 -27.94
C THR A 1180 -39.93 20.61 -27.95
#